data_AF-A0A067MMV7-F1
#
_entry.id   AF-A0A067MMV7-F1
#
_cell.length_a   1.000
_cell.length_b   1.000
_cell.length_c   1.000
_cell.angle_alpha   90.00
_cell.angle_beta   90.00
_cell.angle_gamma   90.00
#
_symmetry.space_group_name_H-M   'P 1'
#
loop_
_entity.id
_entity.type
_entity.pdbx_description
1 polymer ?
#
loop_
_entity_poly.entity_id
_entity_poly.type
_entity_poly.pdbx_seq_one_letter_code
_entity_poly.pdbx_strand_id
1 'polypeptide(L)'
;MFLRNENKVQIIDKVEGNPTKINNHPAWIAEWDLASNTATAMDGATNVFCASGMHLPNGSFVTFGGNGAIGPGGNVGSNKTAWGSGLYDTTYGDYDGTRAIRVLNACNNGEDPNSAACQWFDNSTLLSMQKSRWYSGAEALADGSVVLIGGFVNGGYINRNTPNVDPTLEGGAAEPTYEFYPTRGTAQQMKFMTTTSGLNAYSHAYLMPSGKMFVQANFSTIMWDYTANVETPLPDMPGKVVRVYPASGATAMLPLTPANNYTPTILFCGGAVIADSDWGNYSFPNINVWEHYASNDCQRITPEPLDNSAPTYVQDDTMLDPRTMGQFIALPDGSYLIVNGGTNGTAGYATATGQTFTYGAMPYGMSLATGPVFTPALYHPNKPQGQRWSRDGLGMSSIPRLYHSSALLLPDASVLIAGSNPNVDYNASTIYATEYRAEKFYPPYFSAPVRPTPQGVPKNLTYGGSWFNITLGKNSYSGSTNEAAANTTVVVIRPGFTTHAMNMGQRFLQLNNTYTAGDDGTITLHVSQAPANPNLLTPGPVLMFVVVNGIPSNGTMVTVGSGKIETQPTQPVQELPVSVRSTSNASGSAPAPAAASSSSSHGLSKGAIIGIVAGLAILAIVVFTGVLAFMRSRNSGAPSPAPASSGGGFGQGAGYPTTGRYPGGDTAEARASEAFMPLHGNHSAYDMQQVHSPQGPGGAEYDPYRDYPSHR
;
A
#
# COMPACT_ATOMS: atom_id res chain seq x y z
N MET A 1 2.27 -8.56 -3.50
CA MET A 1 3.35 -9.27 -2.76
C MET A 1 2.99 -9.38 -1.28
N PHE A 2 3.31 -10.49 -0.61
CA PHE A 2 3.05 -10.69 0.84
C PHE A 2 4.06 -11.67 1.46
N LEU A 3 4.17 -11.66 2.78
CA LEU A 3 4.99 -12.60 3.52
C LEU A 3 4.20 -13.90 3.75
N ARG A 4 4.67 -15.02 3.19
CA ARG A 4 4.04 -16.33 3.38
C ARG A 4 4.38 -16.92 4.74
N ASN A 5 5.65 -16.88 5.09
CA ASN A 5 6.21 -17.33 6.37
C ASN A 5 7.55 -16.60 6.62
N GLU A 6 8.28 -16.96 7.67
CA GLU A 6 9.55 -16.31 8.04
C GLU A 6 10.66 -16.38 6.98
N ASN A 7 10.55 -17.29 6.00
CA ASN A 7 11.59 -17.57 5.02
C ASN A 7 11.19 -17.18 3.59
N LYS A 8 9.90 -16.98 3.33
CA LYS A 8 9.35 -16.92 1.98
C LYS A 8 8.45 -15.71 1.78
N VAL A 9 8.67 -15.02 0.68
CA VAL A 9 7.79 -13.95 0.17
C VAL A 9 7.09 -14.45 -1.09
N GLN A 10 5.81 -14.18 -1.21
CA GLN A 10 5.04 -14.48 -2.42
C GLN A 10 4.93 -13.20 -3.25
N ILE A 11 5.39 -13.29 -4.49
CA ILE A 11 5.32 -12.24 -5.50
C ILE A 11 4.29 -12.69 -6.53
N ILE A 12 3.25 -11.88 -6.66
CA ILE A 12 2.16 -12.09 -7.60
C ILE A 12 2.24 -10.94 -8.60
N ASP A 13 2.38 -11.30 -9.86
CA ASP A 13 2.46 -10.40 -10.98
C ASP A 13 1.15 -10.42 -11.79
N LYS A 14 1.08 -9.54 -12.78
CA LYS A 14 0.05 -9.57 -13.81
C LYS A 14 0.26 -10.80 -14.73
N VAL A 15 -0.83 -11.36 -15.24
CA VAL A 15 -0.73 -12.28 -16.38
C VAL A 15 -0.29 -11.48 -17.59
N GLU A 16 0.88 -11.79 -18.12
CA GLU A 16 1.44 -11.13 -19.29
C GLU A 16 2.51 -12.04 -19.92
N GLY A 17 3.17 -11.56 -20.98
CA GLY A 17 4.20 -12.27 -21.74
C GLY A 17 5.54 -12.40 -20.99
N ASN A 18 5.48 -12.76 -19.70
CA ASN A 18 6.64 -12.94 -18.85
C ASN A 18 7.62 -13.95 -19.48
N PRO A 19 8.93 -13.66 -19.50
CA PRO A 19 9.92 -14.53 -20.14
C PRO A 19 10.08 -15.88 -19.41
N THR A 20 9.90 -15.88 -18.08
CA THR A 20 9.89 -17.10 -17.27
C THR A 20 8.59 -17.85 -17.51
N LYS A 21 8.70 -19.16 -17.78
CA LYS A 21 7.55 -20.04 -18.01
C LYS A 21 7.43 -21.12 -16.95
N ILE A 22 6.20 -21.57 -16.73
CA ILE A 22 5.84 -22.75 -15.96
C ILE A 22 4.72 -23.46 -16.71
N ASN A 23 4.71 -24.80 -16.74
CA ASN A 23 3.66 -25.60 -17.41
C ASN A 23 3.28 -25.11 -18.83
N ASN A 24 4.28 -24.67 -19.61
CA ASN A 24 4.18 -24.12 -20.97
C ASN A 24 3.50 -22.75 -21.13
N HIS A 25 3.12 -22.06 -20.05
CA HIS A 25 2.63 -20.68 -20.09
C HIS A 25 3.57 -19.71 -19.33
N PRO A 26 3.46 -18.39 -19.54
CA PRO A 26 4.19 -17.42 -18.72
C PRO A 26 3.87 -17.58 -17.24
N ALA A 27 4.88 -17.43 -16.37
CA ALA A 27 4.69 -17.45 -14.93
C ALA A 27 4.31 -16.05 -14.43
N TRP A 28 3.23 -15.93 -13.66
CA TRP A 28 2.82 -14.69 -12.97
C TRP A 28 2.78 -14.83 -11.45
N ILE A 29 3.20 -15.98 -10.91
CA ILE A 29 3.37 -16.18 -9.48
C ILE A 29 4.78 -16.72 -9.24
N ALA A 30 5.46 -16.17 -8.23
CA ALA A 30 6.75 -16.66 -7.79
C ALA A 30 6.85 -16.63 -6.26
N GLU A 31 7.51 -17.65 -5.73
CA GLU A 31 8.00 -17.65 -4.35
C GLU A 31 9.44 -17.18 -4.31
N TRP A 32 9.72 -16.16 -3.49
CA TRP A 32 11.05 -15.66 -3.21
C TRP A 32 11.57 -16.23 -1.89
N ASP A 33 12.71 -16.93 -1.94
CA ASP A 33 13.43 -17.40 -0.76
C ASP A 33 14.33 -16.30 -0.19
N LEU A 34 14.14 -15.96 1.08
CA LEU A 34 14.84 -14.85 1.73
C LEU A 34 16.31 -15.17 2.06
N ALA A 35 16.66 -16.45 2.22
CA ALA A 35 18.01 -16.88 2.57
C ALA A 35 18.91 -16.94 1.32
N SER A 36 18.43 -17.56 0.24
CA SER A 36 19.19 -17.65 -1.01
C SER A 36 19.01 -16.42 -1.92
N ASN A 37 17.99 -15.60 -1.69
CA ASN A 37 17.58 -14.50 -2.59
C ASN A 37 17.25 -14.99 -4.01
N THR A 38 16.56 -16.12 -4.10
CA THR A 38 16.15 -16.72 -5.38
C THR A 38 14.64 -16.81 -5.49
N ALA A 39 14.12 -16.55 -6.69
CA ALA A 39 12.71 -16.73 -7.03
C ALA A 39 12.48 -18.08 -7.72
N THR A 40 11.40 -18.77 -7.35
CA THR A 40 10.91 -19.99 -7.99
C THR A 40 9.49 -19.74 -8.49
N ALA A 41 9.25 -20.00 -9.78
CA ALA A 41 7.91 -19.87 -10.35
C ALA A 41 6.94 -20.86 -9.69
N MET A 42 5.72 -20.39 -9.45
CA MET A 42 4.59 -21.20 -8.98
C MET A 42 3.46 -21.11 -9.99
N ASP A 43 2.68 -22.17 -10.05
CA ASP A 43 1.56 -22.22 -10.99
C ASP A 43 0.36 -21.43 -10.44
N GLY A 44 -0.42 -20.85 -11.36
CA GLY A 44 -1.65 -20.12 -11.10
C GLY A 44 -2.63 -20.40 -12.22
N ALA A 45 -3.92 -20.46 -11.92
CA ALA A 45 -4.92 -20.81 -12.94
C ALA A 45 -5.64 -19.56 -13.46
N THR A 46 -6.09 -18.70 -12.56
CA THR A 46 -6.92 -17.54 -12.91
C THR A 46 -6.13 -16.23 -12.81
N ASN A 47 -6.52 -15.24 -13.59
CA ASN A 47 -5.83 -13.95 -13.67
C ASN A 47 -5.98 -13.12 -12.39
N VAL A 48 -4.94 -13.12 -11.57
CA VAL A 48 -4.89 -12.49 -10.23
C VAL A 48 -4.52 -11.01 -10.28
N PHE A 49 -4.23 -10.47 -11.47
CA PHE A 49 -3.91 -9.05 -11.63
C PHE A 49 -5.02 -8.20 -11.02
N CYS A 50 -4.65 -7.24 -10.17
CA CYS A 50 -5.59 -6.29 -9.52
C CYS A 50 -6.48 -6.87 -8.42
N ALA A 51 -6.19 -8.09 -7.96
CA ALA A 51 -6.83 -8.66 -6.79
C ALA A 51 -6.54 -7.85 -5.50
N SER A 52 -7.40 -8.02 -4.51
CA SER A 52 -7.11 -7.72 -3.10
C SER A 52 -6.70 -8.99 -2.35
N GLY A 53 -6.24 -8.87 -1.10
CA GLY A 53 -5.79 -10.03 -0.35
C GLY A 53 -5.55 -9.78 1.13
N MET A 54 -5.55 -10.86 1.91
CA MET A 54 -5.46 -10.82 3.37
C MET A 54 -4.94 -12.14 3.94
N HIS A 55 -4.24 -12.10 5.09
CA HIS A 55 -3.98 -13.30 5.88
C HIS A 55 -5.24 -13.76 6.62
N LEU A 56 -5.47 -15.07 6.64
CA LEU A 56 -6.51 -15.70 7.44
C LEU A 56 -5.98 -16.10 8.83
N PRO A 57 -6.87 -16.34 9.82
CA PRO A 57 -6.47 -16.70 11.19
C PRO A 57 -5.51 -17.89 11.28
N ASN A 58 -5.69 -18.89 10.40
CA ASN A 58 -4.87 -20.11 10.37
C ASN A 58 -3.49 -19.92 9.74
N GLY A 59 -3.12 -18.71 9.32
CA GLY A 59 -1.85 -18.39 8.67
C GLY A 59 -1.85 -18.57 7.15
N SER A 60 -2.90 -19.14 6.55
CA SER A 60 -3.05 -19.11 5.10
C SER A 60 -3.28 -17.69 4.59
N PHE A 61 -2.98 -17.47 3.32
CA PHE A 61 -3.19 -16.22 2.64
C PHE A 61 -4.25 -16.39 1.56
N VAL A 62 -5.15 -15.42 1.44
CA VAL A 62 -6.23 -15.43 0.45
C VAL A 62 -6.15 -14.20 -0.44
N THR A 63 -6.40 -14.39 -1.74
CA THR A 63 -6.62 -13.29 -2.70
C THR A 63 -8.03 -13.33 -3.26
N PHE A 64 -8.56 -12.16 -3.61
CA PHE A 64 -9.94 -11.95 -4.03
C PHE A 64 -10.00 -11.16 -5.33
N GLY A 65 -10.70 -11.73 -6.30
CA GLY A 65 -10.92 -11.11 -7.60
C GLY A 65 -9.67 -11.09 -8.46
N GLY A 66 -9.63 -10.14 -9.37
CA GLY A 66 -8.58 -10.03 -10.37
C GLY A 66 -9.14 -9.52 -11.69
N ASN A 67 -8.46 -9.85 -12.77
CA ASN A 67 -8.85 -9.47 -14.12
C ASN A 67 -9.57 -10.63 -14.84
N GLY A 68 -10.28 -10.33 -15.92
CA GLY A 68 -10.67 -11.36 -16.89
C GLY A 68 -9.44 -11.97 -17.57
N ALA A 69 -9.63 -13.07 -18.28
CA ALA A 69 -8.53 -13.68 -19.02
C ALA A 69 -8.02 -12.75 -20.12
N ILE A 70 -6.70 -12.65 -20.29
CA ILE A 70 -6.06 -11.77 -21.28
C ILE A 70 -4.99 -12.51 -22.08
N GLY A 71 -4.84 -12.13 -23.34
CA GLY A 71 -3.78 -12.61 -24.23
C GLY A 71 -2.72 -11.53 -24.52
N PRO A 72 -1.79 -11.80 -25.45
CA PRO A 72 -0.71 -10.89 -25.80
C PRO A 72 -1.16 -9.48 -26.13
N GLY A 73 -0.43 -8.49 -25.62
CA GLY A 73 -0.77 -7.07 -25.71
C GLY A 73 -1.88 -6.62 -24.74
N GLY A 74 -2.25 -7.48 -23.78
CA GLY A 74 -3.41 -7.29 -22.92
C GLY A 74 -4.75 -7.40 -23.64
N ASN A 75 -4.77 -8.02 -24.82
CA ASN A 75 -6.02 -8.25 -25.56
C ASN A 75 -6.95 -9.16 -24.76
N VAL A 76 -8.26 -9.04 -24.98
CA VAL A 76 -9.22 -9.96 -24.36
C VAL A 76 -8.88 -11.40 -24.75
N GLY A 77 -8.94 -12.31 -23.78
CA GLY A 77 -8.62 -13.72 -23.97
C GLY A 77 -9.37 -14.38 -25.13
N SER A 78 -8.73 -15.42 -25.67
CA SER A 78 -9.17 -16.22 -26.83
C SER A 78 -10.65 -16.66 -26.78
N ASN A 79 -11.16 -17.00 -25.60
CA ASN A 79 -12.56 -17.31 -25.35
C ASN A 79 -13.21 -16.19 -24.54
N LYS A 80 -14.39 -15.72 -24.98
CA LYS A 80 -15.09 -14.58 -24.38
C LYS A 80 -16.44 -14.99 -23.77
N THR A 81 -16.90 -14.26 -22.77
CA THR A 81 -18.29 -14.30 -22.31
C THR A 81 -19.22 -13.72 -23.37
N ALA A 82 -20.53 -13.88 -23.19
CA ALA A 82 -21.54 -13.19 -24.01
C ALA A 82 -21.42 -11.66 -23.93
N TRP A 83 -20.79 -11.13 -22.87
CA TRP A 83 -20.56 -9.70 -22.63
C TRP A 83 -19.18 -9.23 -23.12
N GLY A 84 -18.42 -10.11 -23.77
CA GLY A 84 -17.14 -9.81 -24.39
C GLY A 84 -15.93 -9.84 -23.46
N SER A 85 -16.09 -10.11 -22.16
CA SER A 85 -14.96 -10.28 -21.22
C SER A 85 -14.26 -11.63 -21.43
N GLY A 86 -12.95 -11.72 -21.13
CA GLY A 86 -12.17 -12.94 -21.35
C GLY A 86 -12.48 -14.02 -20.32
N LEU A 87 -12.86 -15.21 -20.79
CA LEU A 87 -13.04 -16.43 -19.99
C LEU A 87 -11.77 -17.27 -19.88
N TYR A 88 -11.03 -17.37 -20.98
CA TYR A 88 -9.79 -18.13 -21.08
C TYR A 88 -8.93 -17.61 -22.23
N ASP A 89 -7.62 -17.56 -22.06
CA ASP A 89 -6.68 -17.34 -23.16
C ASP A 89 -5.80 -18.56 -23.47
N THR A 90 -5.66 -18.87 -24.77
CA THR A 90 -4.87 -20.03 -25.22
C THR A 90 -3.35 -19.79 -25.21
N THR A 91 -2.91 -18.53 -25.24
CA THR A 91 -1.48 -18.18 -25.31
C THR A 91 -0.88 -18.03 -23.91
N TYR A 92 -1.58 -17.33 -23.02
CA TYR A 92 -1.16 -17.14 -21.63
C TYR A 92 -1.72 -18.19 -20.69
N GLY A 93 -2.70 -18.99 -21.12
CA GLY A 93 -3.20 -20.12 -20.34
C GLY A 93 -3.97 -19.70 -19.09
N ASP A 94 -4.39 -18.43 -18.98
CA ASP A 94 -5.11 -17.90 -17.83
C ASP A 94 -6.62 -18.02 -17.99
N TYR A 95 -7.30 -18.20 -16.87
CA TYR A 95 -8.75 -18.17 -16.75
C TYR A 95 -9.24 -16.86 -16.13
N ASP A 96 -10.53 -16.54 -16.32
CA ASP A 96 -11.19 -15.40 -15.68
C ASP A 96 -10.99 -15.40 -14.16
N GLY A 97 -10.32 -14.37 -13.66
CA GLY A 97 -10.05 -14.16 -12.25
C GLY A 97 -11.00 -13.19 -11.55
N THR A 98 -11.93 -12.55 -12.26
CA THR A 98 -12.77 -11.47 -11.70
C THR A 98 -13.57 -11.90 -10.47
N ARG A 99 -13.95 -13.18 -10.36
CA ARG A 99 -14.66 -13.77 -9.21
C ARG A 99 -13.83 -14.77 -8.41
N ALA A 100 -12.56 -14.97 -8.75
CA ALA A 100 -11.74 -16.01 -8.15
C ALA A 100 -11.44 -15.71 -6.67
N ILE A 101 -11.41 -16.77 -5.87
CA ILE A 101 -10.85 -16.76 -4.51
C ILE A 101 -9.71 -17.77 -4.53
N ARG A 102 -8.48 -17.30 -4.25
CA ARG A 102 -7.29 -18.16 -4.27
C ARG A 102 -6.70 -18.24 -2.88
N VAL A 103 -6.43 -19.45 -2.41
CA VAL A 103 -5.92 -19.69 -1.06
C VAL A 103 -4.57 -20.38 -1.12
N LEU A 104 -3.58 -19.83 -0.42
CA LEU A 104 -2.26 -20.44 -0.24
C LEU A 104 -2.03 -20.71 1.24
N ASN A 105 -1.78 -21.96 1.63
CA ASN A 105 -1.39 -22.24 3.00
C ASN A 105 0.04 -21.74 3.29
N ALA A 106 0.31 -21.46 4.57
CA ALA A 106 1.61 -20.98 5.03
C ALA A 106 2.79 -21.88 4.60
N CYS A 107 2.54 -23.19 4.44
CA CYS A 107 3.51 -24.25 4.11
C CYS A 107 4.72 -24.22 5.06
N ASN A 108 4.70 -25.13 6.04
CA ASN A 108 5.69 -25.12 7.11
C ASN A 108 7.04 -25.63 6.63
N ASN A 109 8.12 -25.25 7.33
CA ASN A 109 9.45 -25.78 7.07
C ASN A 109 9.46 -27.32 7.19
N GLY A 110 9.82 -28.01 6.11
CA GLY A 110 9.88 -29.47 6.04
C GLY A 110 8.70 -30.14 5.33
N GLU A 111 7.64 -29.39 4.99
CA GLU A 111 6.62 -29.86 4.06
C GLU A 111 7.18 -29.88 2.63
N ASP A 112 6.76 -30.86 1.81
CA ASP A 112 7.16 -30.93 0.41
C ASP A 112 6.59 -29.70 -0.32
N PRO A 113 7.45 -28.82 -0.87
CA PRO A 113 7.00 -27.61 -1.56
C PRO A 113 6.10 -27.93 -2.76
N ASN A 114 6.20 -29.12 -3.34
CA ASN A 114 5.37 -29.57 -4.47
C ASN A 114 4.05 -30.22 -4.03
N SER A 115 3.84 -30.43 -2.73
CA SER A 115 2.58 -30.98 -2.24
C SER A 115 1.42 -30.01 -2.48
N ALA A 116 0.22 -30.55 -2.70
CA ALA A 116 -0.98 -29.73 -2.87
C ALA A 116 -1.23 -28.76 -1.71
N ALA A 117 -0.78 -29.10 -0.49
CA ALA A 117 -0.89 -28.22 0.68
C ALA A 117 -0.01 -26.96 0.55
N CYS A 118 1.08 -27.02 -0.22
CA CYS A 118 2.01 -25.92 -0.44
C CYS A 118 1.79 -25.17 -1.77
N GLN A 119 0.82 -25.59 -2.58
CA GLN A 119 0.43 -24.93 -3.83
C GLN A 119 -0.81 -24.05 -3.65
N TRP A 120 -1.06 -23.16 -4.61
CA TRP A 120 -2.28 -22.36 -4.64
C TRP A 120 -3.49 -23.24 -4.90
N PHE A 121 -4.51 -23.10 -4.05
CA PHE A 121 -5.86 -23.51 -4.41
C PHE A 121 -6.49 -22.38 -5.24
N ASP A 122 -6.71 -22.64 -6.53
CA ASP A 122 -7.27 -21.68 -7.50
C ASP A 122 -8.29 -22.39 -8.38
N ASN A 123 -9.54 -22.46 -7.90
CA ASN A 123 -10.65 -23.07 -8.64
C ASN A 123 -11.96 -22.34 -8.35
N SER A 124 -12.31 -21.41 -9.25
CA SER A 124 -13.50 -20.57 -9.15
C SER A 124 -14.83 -21.33 -9.26
N THR A 125 -14.82 -22.59 -9.72
CA THR A 125 -16.02 -23.45 -9.76
C THR A 125 -16.38 -23.96 -8.36
N LEU A 126 -15.38 -24.12 -7.48
CA LEU A 126 -15.57 -24.61 -6.11
C LEU A 126 -15.62 -23.48 -5.08
N LEU A 127 -14.86 -22.40 -5.30
CA LEU A 127 -14.79 -21.26 -4.41
C LEU A 127 -14.69 -19.96 -5.20
N SER A 128 -15.72 -19.12 -5.12
CA SER A 128 -15.78 -17.84 -5.80
C SER A 128 -16.50 -16.78 -4.99
N MET A 129 -16.20 -15.52 -5.32
CA MET A 129 -16.95 -14.37 -4.83
C MET A 129 -18.33 -14.31 -5.48
N GLN A 130 -19.26 -13.61 -4.84
CA GLN A 130 -20.59 -13.37 -5.40
C GLN A 130 -20.53 -12.37 -6.56
N LYS A 131 -19.63 -11.39 -6.47
CA LYS A 131 -19.46 -10.32 -7.45
C LYS A 131 -18.08 -10.35 -8.10
N SER A 132 -18.01 -9.85 -9.33
CA SER A 132 -16.76 -9.62 -10.04
C SER A 132 -16.08 -8.38 -9.46
N ARG A 133 -14.79 -8.47 -9.13
CA ARG A 133 -14.04 -7.36 -8.54
C ARG A 133 -12.62 -7.27 -9.08
N TRP A 134 -12.31 -6.13 -9.66
CA TRP A 134 -10.97 -5.62 -9.96
C TRP A 134 -10.75 -4.37 -9.08
N TYR A 135 -9.60 -4.25 -8.39
CA TYR A 135 -9.29 -3.10 -7.49
C TYR A 135 -10.29 -2.95 -6.34
N SER A 136 -10.71 -4.06 -5.73
CA SER A 136 -11.50 -4.02 -4.50
C SER A 136 -10.65 -3.67 -3.28
N GLY A 137 -11.23 -2.97 -2.32
CA GLY A 137 -10.67 -2.91 -0.96
C GLY A 137 -10.92 -4.23 -0.22
N ALA A 138 -10.02 -4.61 0.68
CA ALA A 138 -10.22 -5.71 1.62
C ALA A 138 -9.69 -5.36 3.01
N GLU A 139 -10.43 -5.71 4.06
CA GLU A 139 -10.01 -5.53 5.44
C GLU A 139 -10.44 -6.73 6.29
N ALA A 140 -9.55 -7.20 7.16
CA ALA A 140 -9.83 -8.29 8.09
C ALA A 140 -10.73 -7.80 9.24
N LEU A 141 -11.56 -8.70 9.77
CA LEU A 141 -12.49 -8.42 10.88
C LEU A 141 -12.04 -9.11 12.17
N ALA A 142 -12.63 -8.70 13.30
CA ALA A 142 -12.30 -9.24 14.62
C ALA A 142 -12.51 -10.75 14.76
N ASP A 143 -13.43 -11.34 14.00
CA ASP A 143 -13.66 -12.78 13.99
C ASP A 143 -12.74 -13.52 13.01
N GLY A 144 -11.91 -12.82 12.24
CA GLY A 144 -11.01 -13.39 11.24
C GLY A 144 -11.61 -13.57 9.84
N SER A 145 -12.87 -13.19 9.64
CA SER A 145 -13.42 -13.04 8.28
C SER A 145 -12.87 -11.79 7.60
N VAL A 146 -13.09 -11.66 6.30
CA VAL A 146 -12.64 -10.53 5.48
C VAL A 146 -13.84 -9.87 4.83
N VAL A 147 -13.92 -8.54 4.88
CA VAL A 147 -14.88 -7.77 4.08
C VAL A 147 -14.22 -7.33 2.77
N LEU A 148 -14.95 -7.45 1.67
CA LEU A 148 -14.54 -7.04 0.33
C LEU A 148 -15.41 -5.85 -0.09
N ILE A 149 -14.81 -4.78 -0.57
CA ILE A 149 -15.48 -3.49 -0.76
C ILE A 149 -15.22 -2.97 -2.17
N GLY A 150 -16.28 -2.69 -2.91
CA GLY A 150 -16.21 -1.98 -4.18
C GLY A 150 -15.40 -2.68 -5.29
N GLY A 151 -14.93 -1.86 -6.22
CA GLY A 151 -14.11 -2.25 -7.35
C GLY A 151 -14.81 -2.04 -8.70
N PHE A 152 -14.17 -2.57 -9.74
CA PHE A 152 -14.68 -2.62 -11.10
C PHE A 152 -15.13 -4.03 -11.42
N VAL A 153 -16.01 -4.18 -12.39
CA VAL A 153 -16.38 -5.48 -12.96
C VAL A 153 -15.31 -5.95 -13.95
N ASN A 154 -14.86 -5.07 -14.86
CA ASN A 154 -13.94 -5.39 -15.97
C ASN A 154 -12.71 -4.46 -16.09
N GLY A 155 -12.49 -3.57 -15.11
CA GLY A 155 -11.33 -2.67 -14.99
C GLY A 155 -11.32 -1.42 -15.86
N GLY A 156 -10.33 -0.56 -15.60
CA GLY A 156 -10.20 0.77 -16.21
C GLY A 156 -9.19 1.68 -15.53
N TYR A 157 -8.99 2.87 -16.10
CA TYR A 157 -8.26 3.98 -15.47
C TYR A 157 -9.03 4.58 -14.30
N ILE A 158 -10.30 4.98 -14.50
CA ILE A 158 -11.23 5.36 -13.43
C ILE A 158 -12.58 4.66 -13.59
N ASN A 159 -13.31 4.49 -12.51
CA ASN A 159 -14.57 3.73 -12.47
C ASN A 159 -15.76 4.59 -12.86
N ARG A 160 -15.66 5.30 -14.00
CA ARG A 160 -16.66 6.28 -14.45
C ARG A 160 -16.48 6.71 -15.91
N ASN A 161 -17.59 7.02 -16.58
CA ASN A 161 -17.61 7.77 -17.85
C ASN A 161 -18.07 9.22 -17.66
N THR A 162 -17.66 10.10 -18.57
CA THR A 162 -18.08 11.51 -18.58
C THR A 162 -18.97 11.78 -19.80
N PRO A 163 -20.20 12.35 -19.65
CA PRO A 163 -20.83 12.76 -18.38
C PRO A 163 -21.23 11.56 -17.50
N ASN A 164 -21.09 11.73 -16.17
CA ASN A 164 -21.49 10.71 -15.20
C ASN A 164 -23.00 10.73 -14.99
N VAL A 165 -23.70 9.90 -15.75
CA VAL A 165 -25.17 9.80 -15.73
C VAL A 165 -25.67 8.63 -14.87
N ASP A 166 -24.80 7.67 -14.52
CA ASP A 166 -25.10 6.51 -13.69
C ASP A 166 -23.97 6.31 -12.67
N PRO A 167 -23.94 7.11 -11.59
CA PRO A 167 -22.84 7.10 -10.63
C PRO A 167 -22.77 5.82 -9.79
N THR A 168 -23.77 4.94 -9.87
CA THR A 168 -23.82 3.72 -9.05
C THR A 168 -23.28 2.53 -9.80
N LEU A 169 -23.81 2.26 -11.01
CA LEU A 169 -23.47 1.07 -11.77
C LEU A 169 -22.56 1.37 -12.95
N GLU A 170 -22.50 2.63 -13.41
CA GLU A 170 -21.73 3.06 -14.57
C GLU A 170 -21.98 2.17 -15.80
N GLY A 171 -23.26 1.87 -16.07
CA GLY A 171 -23.63 0.95 -17.15
C GLY A 171 -23.23 -0.51 -16.89
N GLY A 172 -23.03 -0.89 -15.63
CA GLY A 172 -22.64 -2.23 -15.20
C GLY A 172 -21.13 -2.46 -15.09
N ALA A 173 -20.31 -1.42 -15.25
CA ALA A 173 -18.85 -1.52 -15.15
C ALA A 173 -18.33 -1.30 -13.71
N ALA A 174 -19.10 -0.63 -12.85
CA ALA A 174 -18.79 -0.45 -11.44
C ALA A 174 -19.38 -1.59 -10.59
N GLU A 175 -18.66 -2.01 -9.56
CA GLU A 175 -19.16 -2.93 -8.54
C GLU A 175 -19.34 -2.17 -7.22
N PRO A 176 -20.53 -1.61 -6.92
CA PRO A 176 -20.75 -0.74 -5.77
C PRO A 176 -21.15 -1.50 -4.49
N THR A 177 -21.03 -2.82 -4.46
CA THR A 177 -21.40 -3.63 -3.29
C THR A 177 -20.20 -3.94 -2.39
N TYR A 178 -20.52 -4.42 -1.19
CA TYR A 178 -19.61 -5.17 -0.34
C TYR A 178 -20.13 -6.59 -0.08
N GLU A 179 -19.21 -7.49 0.25
CA GLU A 179 -19.51 -8.87 0.65
C GLU A 179 -18.46 -9.39 1.62
N PHE A 180 -18.63 -10.62 2.13
CA PHE A 180 -17.72 -11.20 3.11
C PHE A 180 -17.15 -12.53 2.63
N TYR A 181 -15.94 -12.83 3.10
CA TYR A 181 -15.33 -14.15 3.04
C TYR A 181 -15.01 -14.65 4.45
N PRO A 182 -15.52 -15.82 4.87
CA PRO A 182 -16.59 -16.59 4.23
C PRO A 182 -17.89 -15.80 4.11
N THR A 183 -18.80 -16.26 3.24
CA THR A 183 -20.07 -15.55 2.99
C THR A 183 -20.92 -15.43 4.26
N ARG A 184 -21.52 -14.25 4.47
CA ARG A 184 -22.48 -13.95 5.54
C ARG A 184 -23.88 -13.64 5.02
N GLY A 185 -24.17 -14.05 3.78
CA GLY A 185 -25.37 -13.68 3.05
C GLY A 185 -25.05 -13.02 1.72
N THR A 186 -26.06 -12.43 1.10
CA THR A 186 -25.93 -11.81 -0.22
C THR A 186 -25.12 -10.52 -0.15
N ALA A 187 -24.31 -10.24 -1.19
CA ALA A 187 -23.65 -8.95 -1.36
C ALA A 187 -24.66 -7.79 -1.28
N GLN A 188 -24.28 -6.70 -0.61
CA GLN A 188 -25.14 -5.55 -0.37
C GLN A 188 -24.55 -4.28 -0.97
N GLN A 189 -25.39 -3.42 -1.53
CA GLN A 189 -24.94 -2.12 -2.05
C GLN A 189 -24.40 -1.25 -0.91
N MET A 190 -23.28 -0.60 -1.18
CA MET A 190 -22.68 0.42 -0.31
C MET A 190 -22.92 1.79 -0.95
N LYS A 191 -23.71 2.65 -0.29
CA LYS A 191 -24.05 3.99 -0.79
C LYS A 191 -22.79 4.86 -0.93
N PHE A 192 -21.77 4.60 -0.13
CA PHE A 192 -20.49 5.29 -0.22
C PHE A 192 -19.83 5.10 -1.59
N MET A 193 -19.99 3.95 -2.23
CA MET A 193 -19.43 3.68 -3.57
C MET A 193 -20.11 4.54 -4.65
N THR A 194 -21.42 4.78 -4.53
CA THR A 194 -22.14 5.77 -5.35
C THR A 194 -21.65 7.19 -5.07
N THR A 195 -21.44 7.53 -3.80
CA THR A 195 -21.00 8.88 -3.38
C THR A 195 -19.62 9.21 -3.91
N THR A 196 -18.73 8.21 -3.99
CA THR A 196 -17.34 8.33 -4.42
C THR A 196 -17.11 7.88 -5.87
N SER A 197 -18.19 7.80 -6.64
CA SER A 197 -18.22 7.37 -8.04
C SER A 197 -17.04 7.92 -8.88
N GLY A 198 -16.43 7.04 -9.67
CA GLY A 198 -15.23 7.32 -10.45
C GLY A 198 -13.91 7.08 -9.72
N LEU A 199 -13.82 7.44 -8.44
CA LEU A 199 -12.57 7.44 -7.67
C LEU A 199 -12.73 6.63 -6.38
N ASN A 200 -13.07 5.35 -6.51
CA ASN A 200 -13.35 4.46 -5.38
C ASN A 200 -12.61 3.11 -5.45
N ALA A 201 -11.68 3.00 -6.40
CA ALA A 201 -10.79 1.87 -6.58
C ALA A 201 -9.85 1.72 -5.38
N TYR A 202 -9.78 0.51 -4.83
CA TYR A 202 -9.06 0.19 -3.61
C TYR A 202 -9.32 1.22 -2.48
N SER A 203 -10.58 1.40 -2.09
CA SER A 203 -10.95 2.24 -0.96
C SER A 203 -10.12 1.92 0.28
N HIS A 204 -9.61 2.96 0.95
CA HIS A 204 -8.80 2.81 2.15
C HIS A 204 -9.68 2.46 3.33
N ALA A 205 -9.60 1.22 3.80
CA ALA A 205 -10.45 0.69 4.87
C ALA A 205 -9.61 0.25 6.07
N TYR A 206 -10.02 0.64 7.28
CA TYR A 206 -9.36 0.29 8.53
C TYR A 206 -10.38 -0.09 9.60
N LEU A 207 -10.26 -1.28 10.17
CA LEU A 207 -11.11 -1.71 11.29
C LEU A 207 -10.74 -0.94 12.56
N MET A 208 -11.75 -0.33 13.20
CA MET A 208 -11.63 0.52 14.39
C MET A 208 -11.96 -0.24 15.69
N PRO A 209 -11.46 0.21 16.86
CA PRO A 209 -11.68 -0.41 18.16
C PRO A 209 -13.15 -0.72 18.47
N SER A 210 -14.10 0.13 18.04
CA SER A 210 -15.54 -0.08 18.24
C SER A 210 -16.13 -1.26 17.47
N GLY A 211 -15.40 -1.82 16.49
CA GLY A 211 -15.92 -2.79 15.54
C GLY A 211 -16.56 -2.14 14.31
N LYS A 212 -16.55 -0.81 14.20
CA LYS A 212 -16.87 -0.10 12.95
C LYS A 212 -15.62 0.03 12.07
N MET A 213 -15.81 0.50 10.85
CA MET A 213 -14.75 0.65 9.86
C MET A 213 -14.62 2.10 9.40
N PHE A 214 -13.42 2.65 9.47
CA PHE A 214 -13.10 3.88 8.76
C PHE A 214 -12.93 3.54 7.27
N VAL A 215 -13.59 4.27 6.37
CA VAL A 215 -13.46 4.09 4.92
C VAL A 215 -13.24 5.45 4.25
N GLN A 216 -12.22 5.54 3.38
CA GLN A 216 -11.90 6.73 2.59
C GLN A 216 -11.79 6.36 1.11
N ALA A 217 -12.44 7.17 0.27
CA ALA A 217 -12.35 7.09 -1.19
C ALA A 217 -12.67 8.46 -1.79
N ASN A 218 -12.20 8.72 -3.01
CA ASN A 218 -12.17 10.06 -3.59
C ASN A 218 -11.56 11.05 -2.57
N PHE A 219 -12.28 12.11 -2.21
CA PHE A 219 -11.98 12.98 -1.08
C PHE A 219 -12.93 12.77 0.11
N SER A 220 -13.89 11.85 0.04
CA SER A 220 -14.88 11.63 1.10
C SER A 220 -14.47 10.55 2.08
N THR A 221 -15.00 10.66 3.30
CA THR A 221 -14.65 9.77 4.41
C THR A 221 -15.91 9.40 5.19
N ILE A 222 -16.02 8.13 5.61
CA ILE A 222 -17.10 7.67 6.49
C ILE A 222 -16.56 6.81 7.64
N MET A 223 -17.34 6.76 8.72
CA MET A 223 -17.35 5.65 9.66
C MET A 223 -18.52 4.73 9.29
N TRP A 224 -18.24 3.45 9.08
CA TRP A 224 -19.19 2.48 8.56
C TRP A 224 -19.42 1.34 9.55
N ASP A 225 -20.68 1.16 9.95
CA ASP A 225 -21.14 -0.08 10.59
C ASP A 225 -21.49 -1.07 9.49
N TYR A 226 -20.55 -1.95 9.17
CA TYR A 226 -20.70 -2.96 8.11
C TYR A 226 -21.70 -4.07 8.44
N THR A 227 -22.13 -4.19 9.71
CA THR A 227 -23.11 -5.19 10.12
C THR A 227 -24.52 -4.68 9.87
N ALA A 228 -24.79 -3.42 10.21
CA ALA A 228 -26.07 -2.76 9.95
C ALA A 228 -26.15 -2.05 8.59
N ASN A 229 -25.03 -2.00 7.86
CA ASN A 229 -24.83 -1.19 6.66
C ASN A 229 -25.16 0.31 6.88
N VAL A 230 -24.75 0.86 8.02
CA VAL A 230 -24.98 2.27 8.36
C VAL A 230 -23.72 3.08 8.13
N GLU A 231 -23.79 4.03 7.20
CA GLU A 231 -22.70 4.93 6.84
C GLU A 231 -22.86 6.27 7.55
N THR A 232 -21.87 6.65 8.36
CA THR A 232 -21.82 7.96 9.04
C THR A 232 -20.75 8.82 8.39
N PRO A 233 -21.10 9.93 7.71
CA PRO A 233 -20.13 10.84 7.13
C PRO A 233 -19.16 11.41 8.17
N LEU A 234 -17.88 11.43 7.83
CA LEU A 234 -16.84 12.20 8.50
C LEU A 234 -16.45 13.39 7.59
N PRO A 235 -15.65 14.36 8.08
CA PRO A 235 -15.20 15.46 7.23
C PRO A 235 -14.50 14.97 5.96
N ASP A 236 -14.65 15.70 4.86
CA ASP A 236 -13.90 15.43 3.63
C ASP A 236 -12.40 15.71 3.84
N MET A 237 -11.57 15.07 3.02
CA MET A 237 -10.13 15.29 2.95
C MET A 237 -9.81 16.76 2.64
N PRO A 238 -9.02 17.45 3.48
CA PRO A 238 -8.61 18.83 3.22
C PRO A 238 -7.97 19.01 1.84
N GLY A 239 -8.27 20.14 1.21
CA GLY A 239 -7.81 20.45 -0.15
C GLY A 239 -8.37 19.55 -1.25
N LYS A 240 -9.29 18.63 -0.93
CA LYS A 240 -9.85 17.63 -1.85
C LYS A 240 -8.77 16.81 -2.57
N VAL A 241 -7.66 16.54 -1.87
CA VAL A 241 -6.57 15.70 -2.40
C VAL A 241 -7.06 14.25 -2.47
N VAL A 242 -7.10 13.68 -3.65
CA VAL A 242 -7.49 12.27 -3.85
C VAL A 242 -6.32 11.38 -3.43
N ARG A 243 -6.58 10.34 -2.63
CA ARG A 243 -5.56 9.42 -2.08
C ARG A 243 -5.70 7.98 -2.56
N VAL A 244 -6.87 7.59 -3.04
CA VAL A 244 -7.10 6.27 -3.65
C VAL A 244 -6.58 6.23 -5.08
N TYR A 245 -6.55 5.04 -5.69
CA TYR A 245 -6.22 4.90 -7.10
C TYR A 245 -7.18 5.76 -7.98
N PRO A 246 -6.69 6.43 -9.04
CA PRO A 246 -5.30 6.42 -9.56
C PRO A 246 -4.38 7.51 -8.96
N ALA A 247 -4.86 8.37 -8.07
CA ALA A 247 -3.99 9.33 -7.40
C ALA A 247 -2.93 8.65 -6.51
N SER A 248 -3.33 7.56 -5.84
CA SER A 248 -2.48 6.64 -5.07
C SER A 248 -1.55 7.37 -4.09
N GLY A 249 -2.13 8.12 -3.15
CA GLY A 249 -1.38 8.63 -2.00
C GLY A 249 -1.02 7.52 -1.02
N ALA A 250 0.14 7.66 -0.37
CA ALA A 250 0.56 6.76 0.70
C ALA A 250 -0.39 6.88 1.90
N THR A 251 -0.86 5.76 2.43
CA THR A 251 -1.71 5.70 3.62
C THR A 251 -1.18 4.71 4.65
N ALA A 252 -1.35 5.01 5.93
CA ALA A 252 -1.00 4.10 7.03
C ALA A 252 -1.80 4.40 8.30
N MET A 253 -2.13 3.35 9.06
CA MET A 253 -2.47 3.50 10.47
C MET A 253 -1.18 3.69 11.27
N LEU A 254 -1.12 4.73 12.09
CA LEU A 254 0.01 5.02 13.00
C LEU A 254 0.11 3.99 14.14
N PRO A 255 1.24 3.91 14.85
CA PRO A 255 1.49 2.88 15.85
C PRO A 255 0.42 2.85 16.95
N LEU A 256 -0.13 1.65 17.21
CA LEU A 256 -1.00 1.40 18.36
C LEU A 256 -0.12 1.04 19.56
N THR A 257 -0.11 1.89 20.59
CA THR A 257 0.81 1.74 21.73
C THR A 257 0.11 1.88 23.07
N PRO A 258 0.67 1.36 24.18
CA PRO A 258 0.17 1.67 25.52
C PRO A 258 0.11 3.18 25.79
N ALA A 259 1.08 3.96 25.29
CA ALA A 259 1.19 5.39 25.54
C ALA A 259 0.05 6.22 24.92
N ASN A 260 -0.53 5.75 23.81
CA ASN A 260 -1.68 6.38 23.17
C ASN A 260 -2.98 5.58 23.38
N ASN A 261 -3.03 4.71 24.39
CA ASN A 261 -4.17 3.82 24.66
C ASN A 261 -4.64 3.03 23.43
N TYR A 262 -3.72 2.67 22.54
CA TYR A 262 -4.00 1.98 21.28
C TYR A 262 -5.04 2.71 20.40
N THR A 263 -5.10 4.05 20.46
CA THR A 263 -6.00 4.84 19.63
C THR A 263 -5.52 4.92 18.19
N PRO A 264 -6.33 4.48 17.20
CA PRO A 264 -5.93 4.58 15.79
C PRO A 264 -5.96 6.01 15.29
N THR A 265 -4.86 6.41 14.65
CA THR A 265 -4.77 7.61 13.81
C THR A 265 -4.33 7.18 12.42
N ILE A 266 -5.05 7.63 11.38
CA ILE A 266 -4.73 7.32 9.99
C ILE A 266 -3.99 8.50 9.37
N LEU A 267 -2.87 8.22 8.73
CA LEU A 267 -2.03 9.17 8.00
C LEU A 267 -2.24 8.99 6.50
N PHE A 268 -2.41 10.11 5.79
CA PHE A 268 -2.46 10.18 4.33
C PHE A 268 -1.41 11.17 3.84
N CYS A 269 -0.59 10.78 2.86
CA CYS A 269 0.47 11.61 2.28
C CYS A 269 0.54 11.41 0.76
N GLY A 270 0.87 12.45 -0.02
CA GLY A 270 0.95 12.31 -1.48
C GLY A 270 -0.38 12.37 -2.25
N GLY A 271 -0.50 11.68 -3.38
CA GLY A 271 -1.73 11.71 -4.19
C GLY A 271 -1.82 12.94 -5.09
N ALA A 272 -3.02 13.34 -5.50
CA ALA A 272 -3.18 14.39 -6.53
C ALA A 272 -4.47 15.22 -6.35
N VAL A 273 -4.40 16.46 -6.83
CA VAL A 273 -5.55 17.34 -7.01
C VAL A 273 -5.69 17.58 -8.51
N ILE A 274 -6.74 17.00 -9.10
CA ILE A 274 -7.04 17.10 -10.52
C ILE A 274 -8.52 17.51 -10.65
N ALA A 275 -8.83 18.38 -11.60
CA ALA A 275 -10.21 18.80 -11.85
C ALA A 275 -11.07 17.59 -12.25
N ASP A 276 -12.34 17.57 -11.89
CA ASP A 276 -13.20 16.39 -12.06
C ASP A 276 -13.25 15.90 -13.53
N SER A 277 -13.30 16.82 -14.49
CA SER A 277 -13.28 16.54 -15.93
C SER A 277 -11.96 15.96 -16.42
N ASP A 278 -10.85 16.27 -15.75
CA ASP A 278 -9.50 15.95 -16.22
C ASP A 278 -9.11 14.51 -15.88
N TRP A 279 -9.77 13.91 -14.88
CA TRP A 279 -9.67 12.47 -14.60
C TRP A 279 -10.11 11.58 -15.77
N GLY A 280 -10.87 12.11 -16.73
CA GLY A 280 -11.20 11.39 -17.96
C GLY A 280 -12.28 10.33 -17.78
N ASN A 281 -11.98 9.11 -18.21
CA ASN A 281 -12.92 8.00 -18.28
C ASN A 281 -12.22 6.64 -18.03
N TYR A 282 -12.92 5.53 -18.28
CA TYR A 282 -12.38 4.17 -18.13
C TYR A 282 -11.11 3.88 -18.92
N SER A 283 -10.86 4.56 -20.04
CA SER A 283 -9.72 4.28 -20.91
C SER A 283 -8.48 5.08 -20.54
N PHE A 284 -8.63 6.37 -20.22
CA PHE A 284 -7.50 7.27 -20.00
C PHE A 284 -7.92 8.61 -19.37
N PRO A 285 -6.97 9.38 -18.81
CA PRO A 285 -7.19 10.75 -18.39
C PRO A 285 -7.43 11.69 -19.58
N ASN A 286 -8.18 12.76 -19.38
CA ASN A 286 -8.42 13.79 -20.41
C ASN A 286 -7.23 14.74 -20.61
N ILE A 287 -6.25 14.68 -19.72
CA ILE A 287 -5.05 15.52 -19.72
C ILE A 287 -3.78 14.66 -19.68
N ASN A 288 -2.66 15.27 -20.04
CA ASN A 288 -1.32 14.71 -19.86
C ASN A 288 -0.93 14.72 -18.38
N VAL A 289 -1.47 13.79 -17.59
CA VAL A 289 -1.26 13.73 -16.13
C VAL A 289 0.22 13.70 -15.72
N TRP A 290 1.13 13.16 -16.53
CA TRP A 290 2.58 13.20 -16.27
C TRP A 290 3.17 14.62 -16.19
N GLU A 291 2.44 15.65 -16.64
CA GLU A 291 2.84 17.06 -16.51
C GLU A 291 2.33 17.68 -15.19
N HIS A 292 1.45 17.00 -14.47
CA HIS A 292 0.84 17.49 -13.24
C HIS A 292 1.60 16.98 -12.01
N TYR A 293 2.02 17.90 -11.14
CA TYR A 293 2.68 17.54 -9.90
C TYR A 293 1.72 16.81 -8.95
N ALA A 294 2.25 15.76 -8.32
CA ALA A 294 1.60 15.14 -7.18
C ALA A 294 1.58 16.11 -5.99
N SER A 295 0.71 15.82 -5.03
CA SER A 295 0.67 16.56 -3.76
C SER A 295 1.84 16.13 -2.87
N ASN A 296 2.34 17.05 -2.05
CA ASN A 296 3.20 16.77 -0.89
C ASN A 296 2.45 16.91 0.43
N ASP A 297 1.14 17.15 0.37
CA ASP A 297 0.28 17.34 1.54
C ASP A 297 0.19 16.05 2.36
N CYS A 298 0.20 16.20 3.69
CA CYS A 298 -0.05 15.12 4.63
C CYS A 298 -1.15 15.50 5.62
N GLN A 299 -2.10 14.59 5.84
CA GLN A 299 -3.21 14.76 6.78
C GLN A 299 -3.29 13.58 7.73
N ARG A 300 -3.67 13.84 8.98
CA ARG A 300 -4.03 12.80 9.95
C ARG A 300 -5.48 12.93 10.37
N ILE A 301 -6.12 11.81 10.67
CA ILE A 301 -7.43 11.78 11.33
C ILE A 301 -7.45 10.70 12.39
N THR A 302 -8.01 11.00 13.56
CA THR A 302 -8.32 10.03 14.60
C THR A 302 -9.83 9.76 14.54
N PRO A 303 -10.28 8.61 13.99
CA PRO A 303 -11.70 8.36 13.75
C PRO A 303 -12.52 8.15 15.01
N GLU A 304 -11.87 7.70 16.10
CA GLU A 304 -12.49 7.43 17.40
C GLU A 304 -11.69 8.10 18.52
N PRO A 305 -11.77 9.43 18.66
CA PRO A 305 -11.01 10.14 19.68
C PRO A 305 -11.56 9.82 21.08
N LEU A 306 -10.66 9.58 22.04
CA LEU A 306 -11.02 9.11 23.40
C LEU A 306 -11.80 10.14 24.22
N ASP A 307 -11.68 11.41 23.88
CA ASP A 307 -12.40 12.51 24.53
C ASP A 307 -13.81 12.71 23.97
N ASN A 308 -14.24 11.85 23.03
CA ASN A 308 -15.52 11.94 22.30
C ASN A 308 -15.68 13.24 21.49
N SER A 309 -14.60 13.93 21.16
CA SER A 309 -14.63 15.04 20.20
C SER A 309 -15.05 14.55 18.81
N ALA A 310 -15.51 15.47 17.96
CA ALA A 310 -15.81 15.12 16.57
C ALA A 310 -14.49 14.79 15.83
N PRO A 311 -14.43 13.69 15.05
CA PRO A 311 -13.26 13.38 14.24
C PRO A 311 -12.98 14.51 13.25
N THR A 312 -11.74 14.98 13.19
CA THR A 312 -11.30 16.04 12.29
C THR A 312 -9.96 15.67 11.65
N TYR A 313 -9.77 16.10 10.40
CA TYR A 313 -8.46 16.06 9.76
C TYR A 313 -7.57 17.17 10.33
N VAL A 314 -6.33 16.82 10.62
CA VAL A 314 -5.28 17.71 11.10
C VAL A 314 -4.10 17.65 10.14
N GLN A 315 -3.65 18.82 9.71
CA GLN A 315 -2.45 18.97 8.87
C GLN A 315 -1.23 18.38 9.59
N ASP A 316 -0.49 17.52 8.88
CA ASP A 316 0.81 17.00 9.30
C ASP A 316 1.96 17.70 8.56
N ASP A 317 3.20 17.34 8.89
CA ASP A 317 4.39 17.79 8.19
C ASP A 317 4.30 17.42 6.71
N THR A 318 4.45 18.43 5.86
CA THR A 318 4.55 18.27 4.40
C THR A 318 5.67 17.30 4.05
N MET A 319 5.41 16.42 3.07
CA MET A 319 6.43 15.51 2.56
C MET A 319 7.65 16.27 2.01
N LEU A 320 8.82 15.63 2.08
CA LEU A 320 10.05 16.20 1.51
C LEU A 320 9.98 16.38 -0.01
N ASP A 321 9.22 15.52 -0.70
CA ASP A 321 8.91 15.66 -2.12
C ASP A 321 7.42 15.35 -2.36
N PRO A 322 6.80 15.95 -3.39
CA PRO A 322 5.52 15.47 -3.90
C PRO A 322 5.62 14.01 -4.33
N ARG A 323 4.57 13.22 -4.10
CA ARG A 323 4.61 11.78 -4.41
C ARG A 323 3.24 11.19 -4.74
N THR A 324 3.06 10.68 -5.96
CA THR A 324 2.04 9.67 -6.28
C THR A 324 2.65 8.28 -6.16
N MET A 325 1.84 7.26 -5.86
CA MET A 325 2.26 5.87 -5.68
C MET A 325 3.34 5.67 -4.60
N GLY A 326 3.39 6.58 -3.62
CA GLY A 326 4.22 6.40 -2.44
C GLY A 326 3.65 5.31 -1.55
N GLN A 327 4.52 4.54 -0.90
CA GLN A 327 4.09 3.45 -0.05
C GLN A 327 4.73 3.52 1.34
N PHE A 328 3.88 3.46 2.37
CA PHE A 328 4.32 3.41 3.77
C PHE A 328 4.51 1.98 4.26
N ILE A 329 5.70 1.70 4.81
CA ILE A 329 6.04 0.45 5.47
C ILE A 329 6.34 0.73 6.94
N ALA A 330 5.56 0.13 7.83
CA ALA A 330 5.80 0.22 9.28
C ALA A 330 7.11 -0.51 9.63
N LEU A 331 8.00 0.15 10.37
CA LEU A 331 9.25 -0.43 10.84
C LEU A 331 9.16 -0.79 12.34
N PRO A 332 9.95 -1.78 12.81
CA PRO A 332 9.93 -2.21 14.22
C PRO A 332 10.19 -1.11 15.25
N ASP A 333 10.95 -0.08 14.91
CA ASP A 333 11.24 1.06 15.80
C ASP A 333 10.07 2.07 15.91
N GLY A 334 8.93 1.80 15.27
CA GLY A 334 7.75 2.66 15.25
C GLY A 334 7.82 3.81 14.25
N SER A 335 8.89 3.89 13.45
CA SER A 335 8.95 4.77 12.28
C SER A 335 8.28 4.13 11.06
N TYR A 336 8.04 4.93 10.03
CA TYR A 336 7.53 4.47 8.74
C TYR A 336 8.49 4.84 7.64
N LEU A 337 8.85 3.86 6.82
CA LEU A 337 9.57 4.09 5.58
C LEU A 337 8.57 4.50 4.49
N ILE A 338 8.88 5.57 3.75
CA ILE A 338 8.24 5.86 2.47
C ILE A 338 9.20 5.59 1.31
N VAL A 339 8.75 4.79 0.36
CA VAL A 339 9.45 4.41 -0.88
C VAL A 339 8.48 4.46 -2.06
N ASN A 340 9.01 4.19 -3.25
CA ASN A 340 8.26 4.11 -4.51
C ASN A 340 7.60 5.42 -4.94
N GLY A 341 7.12 5.47 -6.17
CA GLY A 341 6.35 6.60 -6.70
C GLY A 341 7.12 7.62 -7.50
N GLY A 342 6.37 8.58 -8.02
CA GLY A 342 6.85 9.68 -8.86
C GLY A 342 6.38 11.04 -8.36
N THR A 343 7.10 12.10 -8.72
CA THR A 343 6.73 13.49 -8.38
C THR A 343 5.54 13.99 -9.18
N ASN A 344 5.21 13.34 -10.31
CA ASN A 344 4.17 13.78 -11.24
C ASN A 344 3.31 12.61 -11.72
N GLY A 345 2.07 12.93 -12.06
CA GLY A 345 1.11 12.00 -12.67
C GLY A 345 0.35 11.12 -11.68
N THR A 346 -0.13 10.01 -12.21
CA THR A 346 -1.04 9.08 -11.52
C THR A 346 -0.60 7.64 -11.74
N ALA A 347 -1.09 6.76 -10.88
CA ALA A 347 -1.06 5.32 -11.10
C ALA A 347 -1.86 4.95 -12.36
N GLY A 348 -1.47 3.88 -13.03
CA GLY A 348 -2.09 3.44 -14.28
C GLY A 348 -1.13 3.50 -15.46
N TYR A 349 -1.63 2.99 -16.59
CA TYR A 349 -0.98 3.07 -17.88
C TYR A 349 -2.05 3.31 -18.95
N ALA A 350 -1.67 3.96 -20.06
CA ALA A 350 -2.54 4.17 -21.21
C ALA A 350 -1.72 4.34 -22.49
N THR A 351 -2.38 4.19 -23.64
CA THR A 351 -1.77 4.44 -24.97
C THR A 351 -2.09 5.82 -25.54
N ALA A 352 -2.94 6.58 -24.85
CA ALA A 352 -3.33 7.93 -25.22
C ALA A 352 -3.88 8.67 -23.98
N THR A 353 -4.08 9.98 -24.12
CA THR A 353 -4.87 10.85 -23.23
C THR A 353 -5.80 11.71 -24.08
N GLY A 354 -6.66 12.51 -23.43
CA GLY A 354 -7.45 13.52 -24.12
C GLY A 354 -6.64 14.65 -24.79
N GLN A 355 -5.33 14.72 -24.56
CA GLN A 355 -4.40 15.71 -25.15
C GLN A 355 -3.34 15.07 -26.05
N THR A 356 -3.03 13.80 -25.83
CA THR A 356 -2.04 13.01 -26.59
C THR A 356 -2.72 11.81 -27.22
N PHE A 357 -3.10 11.92 -28.50
CA PHE A 357 -4.03 10.97 -29.13
C PHE A 357 -3.40 9.69 -29.68
N THR A 358 -2.06 9.56 -29.65
CA THR A 358 -1.38 8.39 -30.21
C THR A 358 -0.27 7.91 -29.29
N TYR A 359 -0.05 6.58 -29.26
CA TYR A 359 0.99 5.97 -28.44
C TYR A 359 2.40 6.50 -28.77
N GLY A 360 2.70 6.70 -30.06
CA GLY A 360 4.02 7.23 -30.48
C GLY A 360 4.31 8.65 -30.00
N ALA A 361 3.28 9.40 -29.55
CA ALA A 361 3.43 10.72 -28.97
C ALA A 361 3.52 10.70 -27.43
N MET A 362 3.31 9.54 -26.78
CA MET A 362 3.45 9.40 -25.33
C MET A 362 4.93 9.43 -24.95
N PRO A 363 5.42 10.45 -24.22
CA PRO A 363 6.85 10.64 -23.99
C PRO A 363 7.48 9.59 -23.06
N TYR A 364 6.64 8.89 -22.29
CA TYR A 364 7.09 7.94 -21.26
C TYR A 364 6.60 6.50 -21.50
N GLY A 365 6.41 6.13 -22.77
CA GLY A 365 5.73 4.88 -23.11
C GLY A 365 4.29 4.90 -22.59
N MET A 366 3.80 3.80 -22.02
CA MET A 366 2.42 3.76 -21.52
C MET A 366 2.25 4.40 -20.13
N SER A 367 3.33 4.84 -19.48
CA SER A 367 3.25 5.34 -18.11
C SER A 367 2.49 6.66 -18.01
N LEU A 368 1.57 6.73 -17.05
CA LEU A 368 0.86 7.96 -16.67
C LEU A 368 1.57 8.76 -15.56
N ALA A 369 2.79 8.36 -15.19
CA ALA A 369 3.59 9.02 -14.18
C ALA A 369 5.01 9.30 -14.67
N THR A 370 5.66 10.27 -14.04
CA THR A 370 7.07 10.59 -14.28
C THR A 370 7.74 11.17 -13.04
N GLY A 371 9.02 11.47 -13.15
CA GLY A 371 9.88 11.93 -12.06
C GLY A 371 9.98 10.91 -10.91
N PRO A 372 10.52 9.70 -11.15
CA PRO A 372 10.65 8.70 -10.09
C PRO A 372 11.38 9.27 -8.87
N VAL A 373 10.82 9.08 -7.68
CA VAL A 373 11.44 9.57 -6.45
C VAL A 373 12.37 8.50 -5.89
N PHE A 374 13.63 8.59 -6.28
CA PHE A 374 14.69 7.62 -5.95
C PHE A 374 15.12 7.60 -4.48
N THR A 375 14.85 8.67 -3.74
CA THR A 375 15.29 8.79 -2.34
C THR A 375 14.17 8.35 -1.39
N PRO A 376 14.40 7.32 -0.57
CA PRO A 376 13.49 6.97 0.53
C PRO A 376 13.41 8.12 1.54
N ALA A 377 12.44 8.07 2.44
CA ALA A 377 12.45 8.91 3.64
C ALA A 377 11.88 8.13 4.82
N LEU A 378 12.32 8.47 6.03
CA LEU A 378 11.75 7.98 7.26
C LEU A 378 10.80 9.02 7.84
N TYR A 379 9.68 8.53 8.33
CA TYR A 379 8.67 9.29 9.03
C TYR A 379 8.59 8.83 10.49
N HIS A 380 8.73 9.77 11.41
CA HIS A 380 8.72 9.54 12.85
C HIS A 380 7.47 10.17 13.47
N PRO A 381 6.39 9.40 13.69
CA PRO A 381 5.07 9.96 14.05
C PRO A 381 5.06 10.76 15.37
N ASN A 382 5.97 10.42 16.28
CA ASN A 382 6.07 10.97 17.64
C ASN A 382 7.06 12.14 17.75
N LYS A 383 7.78 12.49 16.67
CA LYS A 383 8.60 13.71 16.66
C LYS A 383 7.71 14.95 16.66
N PRO A 384 8.18 16.08 17.21
CA PRO A 384 7.49 17.36 17.11
C PRO A 384 7.17 17.71 15.66
N GLN A 385 6.08 18.45 15.44
CA GLN A 385 5.75 19.00 14.13
C GLN A 385 6.94 19.82 13.58
N GLY A 386 7.22 19.65 12.30
CA GLY A 386 8.38 20.19 11.58
C GLY A 386 9.62 19.29 11.62
N GLN A 387 9.58 18.15 12.32
CA GLN A 387 10.74 17.26 12.52
C GLN A 387 10.41 15.78 12.26
N ARG A 388 9.28 15.49 11.63
CA ARG A 388 8.81 14.10 11.46
C ARG A 388 9.43 13.41 10.27
N TRP A 389 9.96 14.13 9.29
CA TRP A 389 10.63 13.56 8.12
C TRP A 389 12.14 13.64 8.23
N SER A 390 12.84 12.57 7.84
CA SER A 390 14.31 12.56 7.70
C SER A 390 14.76 11.70 6.52
N ARG A 391 15.90 12.08 5.94
CA ARG A 391 16.68 11.33 4.93
C ARG A 391 18.11 11.07 5.38
N ASP A 392 18.42 11.40 6.62
CA ASP A 392 19.78 11.37 7.10
C ASP A 392 20.31 9.94 7.07
N GLY A 393 21.45 9.75 6.41
CA GLY A 393 22.09 8.44 6.27
C GLY A 393 21.39 7.48 5.31
N LEU A 394 20.36 7.91 4.55
CA LEU A 394 19.67 7.04 3.60
C LEU A 394 20.30 7.09 2.20
N GLY A 395 20.48 5.92 1.59
CA GLY A 395 20.93 5.78 0.21
C GLY A 395 19.79 6.02 -0.81
N MET A 396 20.17 6.44 -2.02
CA MET A 396 19.27 6.58 -3.16
C MET A 396 19.30 5.30 -4.02
N SER A 397 18.16 4.85 -4.54
CA SER A 397 18.09 3.78 -5.54
C SER A 397 18.30 4.34 -6.96
N SER A 398 18.79 3.53 -7.89
CA SER A 398 18.81 3.89 -9.31
C SER A 398 17.67 3.27 -10.12
N ILE A 399 16.73 2.57 -9.46
CA ILE A 399 15.64 1.84 -10.11
C ILE A 399 14.34 2.64 -9.98
N PRO A 400 13.70 3.04 -11.10
CA PRO A 400 12.39 3.67 -11.08
C PRO A 400 11.32 2.70 -10.54
N ARG A 401 10.74 3.02 -9.38
CA ARG A 401 9.64 2.25 -8.77
C ARG A 401 8.32 2.99 -8.94
N LEU A 402 7.73 2.99 -10.14
CA LEU A 402 6.46 3.66 -10.44
C LEU A 402 5.27 2.70 -10.27
N TYR A 403 4.30 2.73 -11.17
CA TYR A 403 3.10 1.89 -11.11
C TYR A 403 3.46 0.39 -11.07
N HIS A 404 2.71 -0.38 -10.29
CA HIS A 404 3.00 -1.79 -9.94
C HIS A 404 4.34 -2.05 -9.24
N SER A 405 4.93 -1.04 -8.60
CA SER A 405 5.94 -1.31 -7.57
C SER A 405 5.29 -1.73 -6.25
N SER A 406 6.06 -2.39 -5.39
CA SER A 406 5.62 -2.87 -4.08
C SER A 406 6.78 -2.95 -3.10
N ALA A 407 6.48 -2.74 -1.82
CA ALA A 407 7.43 -2.83 -0.72
C ALA A 407 6.82 -3.62 0.46
N LEU A 408 7.64 -4.39 1.19
CA LEU A 408 7.17 -5.27 2.27
C LEU A 408 8.23 -5.40 3.37
N LEU A 409 7.82 -5.26 4.64
CA LEU A 409 8.67 -5.55 5.80
C LEU A 409 9.02 -7.04 5.86
N LEU A 410 10.30 -7.35 6.06
CA LEU A 410 10.82 -8.70 6.18
C LEU A 410 11.10 -9.11 7.64
N PRO A 411 11.19 -10.41 7.94
CA PRO A 411 11.52 -10.92 9.27
C PRO A 411 12.89 -10.48 9.80
N ASP A 412 13.88 -10.21 8.96
CA ASP A 412 15.16 -9.65 9.40
C ASP A 412 15.09 -8.13 9.70
N ALA A 413 13.90 -7.53 9.62
CA ALA A 413 13.60 -6.10 9.71
C ALA A 413 14.06 -5.26 8.50
N SER A 414 14.59 -5.85 7.43
CA SER A 414 14.79 -5.12 6.17
C SER A 414 13.45 -4.94 5.43
N VAL A 415 13.45 -4.13 4.36
CA VAL A 415 12.28 -3.96 3.50
C VAL A 415 12.62 -4.43 2.09
N LEU A 416 11.88 -5.42 1.59
CA LEU A 416 11.97 -5.86 0.19
C LEU A 416 11.19 -4.89 -0.69
N ILE A 417 11.81 -4.43 -1.77
CA ILE A 417 11.20 -3.53 -2.77
C ILE A 417 11.33 -4.22 -4.14
N ALA A 418 10.21 -4.37 -4.84
CA ALA A 418 10.16 -5.07 -6.12
C ALA A 418 9.20 -4.40 -7.10
N GLY A 419 9.27 -4.84 -8.36
CA GLY A 419 8.46 -4.34 -9.45
C GLY A 419 8.89 -2.97 -9.96
N SER A 420 8.52 -2.72 -11.19
CA SER A 420 7.48 -1.76 -11.58
C SER A 420 7.09 -2.16 -13.00
N ASN A 421 5.82 -1.99 -13.36
CA ASN A 421 5.37 -2.33 -14.70
C ASN A 421 4.25 -1.39 -15.16
N PRO A 422 4.56 -0.16 -15.58
CA PRO A 422 3.58 0.76 -16.14
C PRO A 422 3.24 0.43 -17.60
N ASN A 423 3.17 -0.85 -17.97
CA ASN A 423 2.92 -1.31 -19.33
C ASN A 423 1.77 -2.31 -19.37
N VAL A 424 1.10 -2.39 -20.53
CA VAL A 424 -0.01 -3.32 -20.76
C VAL A 424 0.44 -4.79 -20.80
N ASP A 425 1.67 -5.04 -21.22
CA ASP A 425 2.31 -6.35 -21.32
C ASP A 425 3.82 -6.19 -21.02
N TYR A 426 4.55 -7.30 -20.89
CA TYR A 426 5.99 -7.31 -20.66
C TYR A 426 6.71 -6.48 -21.72
N ASN A 427 7.47 -5.48 -21.27
CA ASN A 427 8.20 -4.59 -22.17
C ASN A 427 9.54 -4.17 -21.57
N ALA A 428 10.62 -4.68 -22.15
CA ALA A 428 11.99 -4.36 -21.71
C ALA A 428 12.64 -3.20 -22.47
N SER A 429 11.97 -2.62 -23.48
CA SER A 429 12.55 -1.66 -24.43
C SER A 429 12.02 -0.23 -24.29
N THR A 430 11.09 0.00 -23.37
CA THR A 430 10.52 1.33 -23.08
C THR A 430 11.31 2.05 -21.96
N ILE A 431 11.08 3.34 -21.79
CA ILE A 431 11.79 4.16 -20.80
C ILE A 431 11.55 3.69 -19.35
N TYR A 432 10.32 3.26 -19.06
CA TYR A 432 9.94 2.62 -17.80
C TYR A 432 9.58 1.17 -18.07
N ALA A 433 10.62 0.37 -18.28
CA ALA A 433 10.53 -1.05 -18.59
C ALA A 433 9.91 -1.87 -17.45
N THR A 434 9.41 -3.06 -17.78
CA THR A 434 9.04 -4.07 -16.79
C THR A 434 10.27 -4.45 -15.95
N GLU A 435 10.19 -4.21 -14.64
CA GLU A 435 11.33 -4.31 -13.72
C GLU A 435 11.18 -5.48 -12.74
N TYR A 436 11.93 -6.56 -12.99
CA TYR A 436 11.95 -7.75 -12.12
C TYR A 436 13.03 -7.73 -11.05
N ARG A 437 14.01 -6.80 -11.08
CA ARG A 437 15.03 -6.72 -10.03
C ARG A 437 14.35 -6.27 -8.74
N ALA A 438 14.68 -6.96 -7.66
CA ALA A 438 14.30 -6.57 -6.31
C ALA A 438 15.49 -5.93 -5.58
N GLU A 439 15.20 -5.03 -4.65
CA GLU A 439 16.16 -4.41 -3.74
C GLU A 439 15.75 -4.68 -2.30
N LYS A 440 16.73 -4.79 -1.40
CA LYS A 440 16.49 -4.76 0.05
C LYS A 440 16.96 -3.43 0.59
N PHE A 441 16.04 -2.68 1.20
CA PHE A 441 16.37 -1.49 1.98
C PHE A 441 16.70 -1.90 3.41
N TYR A 442 17.83 -1.42 3.91
CA TYR A 442 18.31 -1.64 5.27
C TYR A 442 18.14 -0.33 6.07
N PRO A 443 17.14 -0.24 6.97
CA PRO A 443 16.95 0.95 7.79
C PRO A 443 18.16 1.25 8.71
N PRO A 444 18.30 2.49 9.24
CA PRO A 444 19.49 2.92 9.98
C PRO A 444 19.90 2.01 11.14
N TYR A 445 18.96 1.32 11.79
CA TYR A 445 19.28 0.37 12.86
C TYR A 445 20.12 -0.84 12.43
N PHE A 446 20.28 -1.12 11.12
CA PHE A 446 21.21 -2.13 10.62
C PHE A 446 22.68 -1.75 10.82
N SER A 447 22.98 -0.46 11.05
CA SER A 447 24.32 0.00 11.39
C SER A 447 24.74 -0.33 12.83
N ALA A 448 23.81 -0.81 13.66
CA ALA A 448 24.10 -1.16 15.03
C ALA A 448 25.03 -2.39 15.11
N PRO A 449 26.07 -2.36 15.95
CA PRO A 449 27.01 -3.49 16.09
C PRO A 449 26.38 -4.69 16.81
N VAL A 450 25.22 -4.50 17.45
CA VAL A 450 24.49 -5.53 18.21
C VAL A 450 23.04 -5.48 17.85
N ARG A 451 22.46 -6.65 17.60
CA ARG A 451 21.01 -6.83 17.53
C ARG A 451 20.51 -7.65 18.72
N PRO A 452 19.33 -7.35 19.27
CA PRO A 452 18.74 -8.17 20.31
C PRO A 452 18.50 -9.60 19.87
N THR A 453 18.86 -10.55 20.73
CA THR A 453 18.56 -11.98 20.57
C THR A 453 17.62 -12.39 21.70
N PRO A 454 16.29 -12.33 21.50
CA PRO A 454 15.32 -12.71 22.52
C PRO A 454 15.17 -14.23 22.66
N GLN A 455 14.94 -14.70 23.88
CA GLN A 455 14.55 -16.07 24.21
C GLN A 455 13.16 -16.08 24.84
N GLY A 456 12.39 -17.14 24.61
CA GLY A 456 11.05 -17.28 25.20
C GLY A 456 9.93 -16.57 24.43
N VAL A 457 10.17 -16.17 23.18
CA VAL A 457 9.11 -15.63 22.30
C VAL A 457 8.02 -16.69 22.10
N PRO A 458 6.74 -16.38 22.40
CA PRO A 458 5.67 -17.35 22.29
C PRO A 458 5.31 -17.61 20.82
N LYS A 459 4.70 -18.77 20.55
CA LYS A 459 4.15 -19.08 19.21
C LYS A 459 2.77 -18.47 18.96
N ASN A 460 2.02 -18.19 20.03
CA ASN A 460 0.67 -17.66 19.96
C ASN A 460 0.47 -16.52 20.96
N LEU A 461 -0.39 -15.56 20.61
CA LEU A 461 -0.88 -14.51 21.50
C LEU A 461 -2.39 -14.63 21.66
N THR A 462 -2.87 -14.50 22.89
CA THR A 462 -4.29 -14.38 23.20
C THR A 462 -4.73 -12.92 23.24
N TYR A 463 -6.03 -12.67 23.33
CA TYR A 463 -6.58 -11.34 23.60
C TYR A 463 -6.81 -11.18 25.10
N GLY A 464 -5.90 -10.48 25.77
CA GLY A 464 -5.78 -10.47 27.22
C GLY A 464 -5.35 -11.82 27.80
N GLY A 465 -5.46 -11.97 29.12
CA GLY A 465 -4.98 -13.15 29.86
C GLY A 465 -3.60 -12.94 30.49
N SER A 466 -2.94 -14.05 30.85
CA SER A 466 -1.65 -14.03 31.53
C SER A 466 -0.51 -13.52 30.66
N TRP A 467 0.33 -12.67 31.26
CA TRP A 467 1.58 -12.22 30.65
C TRP A 467 2.59 -13.37 30.53
N PHE A 468 3.62 -13.17 29.70
CA PHE A 468 4.70 -14.12 29.49
C PHE A 468 6.07 -13.42 29.59
N ASN A 469 7.13 -14.22 29.73
CA ASN A 469 8.49 -13.70 29.83
C ASN A 469 9.24 -13.81 28.50
N ILE A 470 9.96 -12.75 28.14
CA ILE A 470 11.04 -12.79 27.16
C ILE A 470 12.35 -12.47 27.87
N THR A 471 13.40 -13.23 27.62
CA THR A 471 14.73 -12.96 28.19
C THR A 471 15.68 -12.44 27.12
N LEU A 472 16.55 -11.51 27.50
CA LEU A 472 17.67 -11.01 26.71
C LEU A 472 18.95 -11.22 27.52
N GLY A 473 19.85 -12.05 27.00
CA GLY A 473 21.19 -12.16 27.58
C GLY A 473 21.99 -10.86 27.40
N LYS A 474 23.06 -10.69 28.20
CA LYS A 474 23.95 -9.51 28.16
C LYS A 474 24.59 -9.20 26.80
N ASN A 475 24.54 -10.11 25.83
CA ASN A 475 25.06 -9.90 24.47
C ASN A 475 24.00 -9.34 23.50
N SER A 476 22.75 -9.19 23.94
CA SER A 476 21.63 -8.68 23.12
C SER A 476 21.54 -7.15 23.07
N TYR A 477 22.42 -6.44 23.79
CA TYR A 477 22.42 -4.99 23.82
C TYR A 477 23.81 -4.46 24.20
N SER A 478 23.99 -3.15 24.03
CA SER A 478 25.20 -2.42 24.45
C SER A 478 24.85 -1.41 25.56
N GLY A 479 25.82 -1.10 26.42
CA GLY A 479 25.65 -0.10 27.48
C GLY A 479 24.99 -0.65 28.75
N SER A 480 24.42 0.25 29.57
CA SER A 480 23.84 -0.09 30.88
C SER A 480 22.64 -1.03 30.74
N THR A 481 22.60 -2.11 31.53
CA THR A 481 21.47 -3.04 31.60
C THR A 481 20.17 -2.33 31.98
N ASN A 482 20.24 -1.38 32.92
CA ASN A 482 19.06 -0.65 33.38
C ASN A 482 18.47 0.24 32.29
N GLU A 483 19.32 0.98 31.56
CA GLU A 483 18.85 1.86 30.47
C GLU A 483 18.35 1.03 29.28
N ALA A 484 19.05 -0.05 28.93
CA ALA A 484 18.59 -0.97 27.90
C ALA A 484 17.21 -1.56 28.24
N ALA A 485 17.02 -2.04 29.47
CA ALA A 485 15.75 -2.60 29.93
C ALA A 485 14.62 -1.55 29.90
N ALA A 486 14.90 -0.32 30.35
CA ALA A 486 13.93 0.77 30.32
C ALA A 486 13.51 1.20 28.91
N ASN A 487 14.43 1.08 27.94
CA ASN A 487 14.21 1.44 26.54
C ASN A 487 13.95 0.21 25.65
N THR A 488 13.46 -0.88 26.24
CA THR A 488 13.06 -2.08 25.48
C THR A 488 11.56 -2.08 25.27
N THR A 489 11.14 -2.32 24.03
CA THR A 489 9.73 -2.53 23.67
C THR A 489 9.54 -3.83 22.92
N VAL A 490 8.40 -4.49 23.14
CA VAL A 490 7.97 -5.64 22.34
C VAL A 490 6.87 -5.19 21.41
N VAL A 491 7.05 -5.39 20.11
CA VAL A 491 6.12 -4.94 19.07
C VAL A 491 5.73 -6.10 18.18
N VAL A 492 4.49 -6.08 17.71
CA VAL A 492 3.99 -7.00 16.69
C VAL A 492 3.55 -6.20 15.46
N ILE A 493 3.97 -6.67 14.29
CA ILE A 493 3.64 -6.03 13.02
C ILE A 493 3.04 -7.07 12.09
N ARG A 494 1.84 -6.78 11.57
CA ARG A 494 1.34 -7.46 10.38
C ARG A 494 1.91 -6.75 9.16
N PRO A 495 2.72 -7.42 8.31
CA PRO A 495 3.31 -6.77 7.13
C PRO A 495 2.29 -6.36 6.08
N GLY A 496 1.17 -7.10 5.99
CA GLY A 496 0.05 -6.85 5.08
C GLY A 496 0.25 -7.42 3.66
N PHE A 497 -0.65 -7.02 2.76
CA PHE A 497 -0.60 -7.30 1.32
C PHE A 497 -0.29 -6.03 0.53
N THR A 498 0.90 -5.99 -0.07
CA THR A 498 1.34 -4.85 -0.87
C THR A 498 0.95 -4.99 -2.34
N THR A 499 0.27 -3.98 -2.87
CA THR A 499 -0.05 -3.84 -4.30
C THR A 499 -0.48 -2.39 -4.58
N HIS A 500 -0.22 -1.84 -5.77
CA HIS A 500 -0.75 -0.53 -6.22
C HIS A 500 -0.57 0.62 -5.21
N ALA A 501 0.62 0.70 -4.58
CA ALA A 501 0.98 1.65 -3.51
C ALA A 501 0.21 1.49 -2.17
N MET A 502 -0.56 0.43 -2.03
CA MET A 502 -1.32 0.10 -0.82
C MET A 502 -0.67 -1.03 -0.05
N ASN A 503 -1.00 -1.09 1.22
CA ASN A 503 -0.64 -2.20 2.09
C ASN A 503 -1.84 -2.64 2.94
N MET A 504 -2.68 -3.50 2.37
CA MET A 504 -3.93 -3.96 3.01
C MET A 504 -3.60 -4.80 4.25
N GLY A 505 -4.27 -4.51 5.36
CA GLY A 505 -4.08 -5.22 6.62
C GLY A 505 -2.77 -4.92 7.38
N GLN A 506 -1.90 -4.03 6.89
CA GLN A 506 -0.69 -3.64 7.63
C GLN A 506 -1.07 -2.98 8.95
N ARG A 507 -0.49 -3.48 10.06
CA ARG A 507 -0.76 -2.93 11.39
C ARG A 507 0.44 -3.07 12.32
N PHE A 508 0.75 -2.00 13.05
CA PHE A 508 1.77 -1.98 14.09
C PHE A 508 1.09 -1.90 15.47
N LEU A 509 1.47 -2.79 16.39
CA LEU A 509 1.01 -2.75 17.77
C LEU A 509 2.16 -3.03 18.74
N GLN A 510 2.34 -2.19 19.74
CA GLN A 510 3.27 -2.43 20.85
C GLN A 510 2.58 -3.20 21.96
N LEU A 511 3.11 -4.34 22.39
CA LEU A 511 2.65 -5.03 23.58
C LEU A 511 3.15 -4.31 24.84
N ASN A 512 2.27 -4.12 25.82
CA ASN A 512 2.67 -3.55 27.10
C ASN A 512 3.70 -4.47 27.76
N ASN A 513 4.74 -3.90 28.36
CA ASN A 513 5.76 -4.68 29.05
C ASN A 513 6.39 -3.90 30.22
N THR A 514 6.84 -4.66 31.21
CA THR A 514 7.74 -4.22 32.28
C THR A 514 8.99 -5.11 32.27
N TYR A 515 9.95 -4.88 33.15
CA TYR A 515 11.21 -5.62 33.11
C TYR A 515 11.80 -5.92 34.48
N THR A 516 12.60 -6.98 34.55
CA THR A 516 13.57 -7.22 35.63
C THR A 516 14.96 -7.18 35.03
N ALA A 517 15.78 -6.22 35.44
CA ALA A 517 17.19 -6.13 35.10
C ALA A 517 18.03 -6.89 36.14
N GLY A 518 18.65 -7.99 35.71
CA GLY A 518 19.51 -8.83 36.54
C GLY A 518 20.91 -8.27 36.72
N ASP A 519 21.53 -8.57 37.85
CA ASP A 519 22.88 -8.13 38.19
C ASP A 519 23.99 -8.80 37.37
N ASP A 520 23.64 -9.85 36.62
CA ASP A 520 24.47 -10.55 35.63
C ASP A 520 24.38 -9.93 34.22
N GLY A 521 23.55 -8.89 34.04
CA GLY A 521 23.27 -8.26 32.76
C GLY A 521 22.15 -8.93 31.96
N THR A 522 21.43 -9.90 32.53
CA THR A 522 20.24 -10.47 31.90
C THR A 522 19.05 -9.50 32.05
N ILE A 523 18.26 -9.31 31.01
CA ILE A 523 17.00 -8.56 31.07
C ILE A 523 15.84 -9.53 30.85
N THR A 524 14.92 -9.60 31.80
CA THR A 524 13.66 -10.35 31.66
C THR A 524 12.53 -9.35 31.45
N LEU A 525 11.90 -9.36 30.28
CA LEU A 525 10.71 -8.59 29.97
C LEU A 525 9.47 -9.38 30.42
N HIS A 526 8.59 -8.76 31.17
CA HIS A 526 7.24 -9.26 31.47
C HIS A 526 6.28 -8.62 30.47
N VAL A 527 5.73 -9.41 29.54
CA VAL A 527 5.03 -8.90 28.36
C VAL A 527 3.57 -9.30 28.41
N SER A 528 2.67 -8.31 28.31
CA SER A 528 1.24 -8.57 28.20
C SER A 528 0.91 -9.27 26.88
N GLN A 529 -0.21 -10.01 26.89
CA GLN A 529 -0.86 -10.47 25.67
C GLN A 529 -1.34 -9.30 24.81
N ALA A 530 -1.86 -9.57 23.60
CA ALA A 530 -2.52 -8.53 22.81
C ALA A 530 -3.67 -7.91 23.63
N PRO A 531 -4.02 -6.62 23.42
CA PRO A 531 -5.16 -6.01 24.09
C PRO A 531 -6.41 -6.90 23.97
N ALA A 532 -7.28 -6.89 24.99
CA ALA A 532 -8.52 -7.68 25.03
C ALA A 532 -9.61 -7.15 24.07
N ASN A 533 -9.20 -6.74 22.86
CA ASN A 533 -10.03 -6.23 21.79
C ASN A 533 -9.48 -6.72 20.42
N PRO A 534 -10.07 -7.77 19.83
CA PRO A 534 -9.67 -8.28 18.52
C PRO A 534 -9.81 -7.29 17.35
N ASN A 535 -10.55 -6.19 17.52
CA ASN A 535 -10.61 -5.13 16.50
C ASN A 535 -9.31 -4.34 16.38
N LEU A 536 -8.51 -4.27 17.46
CA LEU A 536 -7.22 -3.57 17.46
C LEU A 536 -6.14 -4.33 16.69
N LEU A 537 -6.19 -5.65 16.69
CA LEU A 537 -5.30 -6.50 15.93
C LEU A 537 -6.05 -7.79 15.61
N THR A 538 -6.55 -7.89 14.38
CA THR A 538 -7.34 -9.04 13.93
C THR A 538 -6.57 -10.36 14.05
N PRO A 539 -7.23 -11.52 14.16
CA PRO A 539 -6.55 -12.80 14.31
C PRO A 539 -5.74 -13.18 13.07
N GLY A 540 -4.66 -13.94 13.27
CA GLY A 540 -3.74 -14.37 12.21
C GLY A 540 -2.28 -14.01 12.48
N PRO A 541 -1.39 -14.26 11.50
CA PRO A 541 0.05 -14.12 11.67
C PRO A 541 0.49 -12.66 11.78
N VAL A 542 1.50 -12.43 12.63
CA VAL A 542 2.25 -11.18 12.81
C VAL A 542 3.71 -11.49 13.04
N LEU A 543 4.61 -10.55 12.76
CA LEU A 543 6.01 -10.62 13.18
C LEU A 543 6.16 -9.93 14.54
N MET A 544 6.68 -10.65 15.53
CA MET A 544 7.07 -10.10 16.83
C MET A 544 8.55 -9.71 16.83
N PHE A 545 8.83 -8.46 17.20
CA PHE A 545 10.18 -7.93 17.37
C PHE A 545 10.39 -7.48 18.81
N VAL A 546 11.60 -7.70 19.33
CA VAL A 546 12.07 -7.06 20.56
C VAL A 546 13.04 -5.96 20.16
N VAL A 547 12.72 -4.72 20.56
CA VAL A 547 13.43 -3.52 20.12
C VAL A 547 14.09 -2.90 21.33
N VAL A 548 15.43 -2.87 21.34
CA VAL A 548 16.23 -2.28 22.43
C VAL A 548 16.89 -1.03 21.91
N ASN A 549 16.60 0.13 22.51
CA ASN A 549 17.16 1.43 22.07
C ASN A 549 16.96 1.69 20.56
N GLY A 550 15.80 1.33 20.00
CA GLY A 550 15.49 1.48 18.58
C GLY A 550 16.11 0.42 17.66
N ILE A 551 16.83 -0.58 18.19
CA ILE A 551 17.43 -1.66 17.41
C ILE A 551 16.57 -2.93 17.52
N PRO A 552 15.98 -3.43 16.43
CA PRO A 552 15.14 -4.62 16.48
C PRO A 552 15.95 -5.92 16.41
N SER A 553 15.44 -6.94 17.11
CA SER A 553 15.78 -8.35 16.86
C SER A 553 15.43 -8.77 15.43
N ASN A 554 15.76 -10.01 15.05
CA ASN A 554 14.97 -10.66 14.00
C ASN A 554 13.55 -10.88 14.52
N GLY A 555 12.58 -10.78 13.63
CA GLY A 555 11.17 -11.00 13.89
C GLY A 555 10.87 -12.49 13.92
N THR A 556 10.02 -12.89 14.87
CA THR A 556 9.45 -14.24 14.94
C THR A 556 7.98 -14.17 14.54
N MET A 557 7.53 -15.07 13.68
CA MET A 557 6.13 -15.18 13.29
C MET A 557 5.33 -15.80 14.42
N VAL A 558 4.29 -15.08 14.84
CA VAL A 558 3.42 -15.42 15.95
C VAL A 558 1.97 -15.34 15.46
N THR A 559 1.13 -16.29 15.86
CA THR A 559 -0.29 -16.27 15.53
C THR A 559 -1.06 -15.57 16.65
N VAL A 560 -1.85 -14.55 16.30
CA VAL A 560 -2.75 -13.88 17.24
C VAL A 560 -4.14 -14.52 17.18
N GLY A 561 -4.74 -14.79 18.33
CA GLY A 561 -6.07 -15.37 18.44
C GLY A 561 -6.09 -16.90 18.36
N SER A 562 -7.27 -17.46 18.08
CA SER A 562 -7.50 -18.92 18.12
C SER A 562 -7.02 -19.67 16.88
N GLY A 563 -6.60 -18.95 15.83
CA GLY A 563 -6.24 -19.52 14.54
C GLY A 563 -7.45 -19.93 13.69
N LYS A 564 -8.67 -19.55 14.08
CA LYS A 564 -9.92 -19.88 13.37
C LYS A 564 -10.74 -18.63 13.07
N ILE A 565 -11.60 -18.75 12.07
CA ILE A 565 -12.66 -17.75 11.81
C ILE A 565 -13.80 -18.03 12.78
N GLU A 566 -13.85 -17.26 13.86
CA GLU A 566 -14.83 -17.38 14.94
C GLU A 566 -14.77 -16.13 15.84
N THR A 567 -15.78 -15.92 16.68
CA THR A 567 -15.69 -14.93 17.77
C THR A 567 -14.50 -15.26 18.66
N GLN A 568 -13.50 -14.37 18.66
CA GLN A 568 -12.25 -14.61 19.36
C GLN A 568 -12.44 -14.58 20.88
N PRO A 569 -11.88 -15.55 21.63
CA PRO A 569 -11.94 -15.53 23.08
C PRO A 569 -11.12 -14.37 23.63
N THR A 570 -11.71 -13.60 24.54
CA THR A 570 -11.03 -12.55 25.30
C THR A 570 -10.95 -12.93 26.77
N GLN A 571 -9.90 -12.48 27.44
CA GLN A 571 -9.69 -12.67 28.86
C GLN A 571 -9.33 -11.33 29.52
N PRO A 572 -9.62 -11.14 30.82
CA PRO A 572 -9.11 -9.99 31.55
C PRO A 572 -7.58 -9.91 31.44
N VAL A 573 -7.05 -8.72 31.21
CA VAL A 573 -5.59 -8.50 31.13
C VAL A 573 -5.00 -8.66 32.53
N GLN A 574 -4.01 -9.55 32.69
CA GLN A 574 -3.28 -9.67 33.95
C GLN A 574 -2.35 -8.47 34.14
N GLU A 575 -2.32 -7.93 35.36
CA GLU A 575 -1.38 -6.88 35.74
C GLU A 575 0.07 -7.38 35.63
N LEU A 576 0.93 -6.53 35.06
CA LEU A 576 2.35 -6.82 34.93
C LEU A 576 3.07 -6.61 36.27
N PRO A 577 4.10 -7.41 36.60
CA PRO A 577 4.98 -7.12 37.72
C PRO A 577 5.61 -5.73 37.57
N VAL A 578 5.91 -5.08 38.70
CA VAL A 578 6.63 -3.80 38.69
C VAL A 578 8.03 -3.96 38.10
N SER A 579 8.50 -2.95 37.37
CA SER A 579 9.86 -3.00 36.83
C SER A 579 10.91 -2.97 37.94
N VAL A 580 11.90 -3.85 37.84
CA VAL A 580 13.03 -3.99 38.78
C VAL A 580 14.33 -3.61 38.09
N ARG A 581 15.11 -2.73 38.72
CA ARG A 581 16.44 -2.32 38.26
C ARG A 581 17.53 -3.20 38.89
N SER A 582 18.60 -3.43 38.13
CA SER A 582 19.84 -4.03 38.63
C SER A 582 20.53 -3.10 39.64
N THR A 583 21.13 -3.70 40.66
CA THR A 583 21.92 -3.03 41.71
C THR A 583 23.42 -3.01 41.41
N SER A 584 23.91 -3.86 40.51
CA SER A 584 25.34 -4.06 40.24
C SER A 584 25.94 -3.16 39.14
N ASN A 585 25.17 -2.23 38.55
CA ASN A 585 25.57 -1.47 37.36
C ASN A 585 26.05 -2.36 36.21
N ALA A 586 25.40 -3.50 35.99
CA ALA A 586 25.71 -4.40 34.89
C ALA A 586 25.63 -3.68 33.53
N SER A 587 26.42 -4.19 32.57
CA SER A 587 26.47 -3.68 31.21
C SER A 587 26.49 -4.83 30.20
N GLY A 588 25.90 -4.59 29.02
CA GLY A 588 25.96 -5.51 27.90
C GLY A 588 27.39 -5.64 27.35
N SER A 589 27.76 -6.83 26.86
CA SER A 589 29.16 -7.19 26.56
C SER A 589 29.67 -6.75 25.19
N ALA A 590 28.87 -6.05 24.40
CA ALA A 590 29.31 -5.68 23.07
C ALA A 590 30.20 -4.42 23.09
N PRO A 591 31.16 -4.30 22.16
CA PRO A 591 32.04 -3.15 22.10
C PRO A 591 31.19 -1.88 22.06
N ALA A 592 31.45 -0.95 22.97
CA ALA A 592 30.87 0.38 22.87
C ALA A 592 31.20 0.94 21.47
N PRO A 593 30.23 1.54 20.75
CA PRO A 593 30.59 2.30 19.55
C PRO A 593 31.65 3.30 19.98
N ALA A 594 32.76 3.38 19.24
CA ALA A 594 33.87 4.25 19.56
C ALA A 594 33.33 5.66 19.79
N ALA A 595 33.29 6.08 21.05
CA ALA A 595 33.00 7.45 21.40
C ALA A 595 34.11 8.27 20.74
N ALA A 596 33.74 9.11 19.77
CA ALA A 596 34.60 10.22 19.40
C ALA A 596 34.87 10.98 20.71
N SER A 597 36.11 10.89 21.19
CA SER A 597 36.54 11.50 22.44
C SER A 597 36.50 13.01 22.30
N SER A 598 35.37 13.64 22.62
CA SER A 598 35.30 15.05 22.94
C SER A 598 35.48 15.23 24.44
N SER A 599 36.75 15.27 24.86
CA SER A 599 37.09 15.81 26.18
C SER A 599 36.81 17.32 26.18
N SER A 600 35.66 17.74 26.69
CA SER A 600 35.40 19.15 27.02
C SER A 600 35.21 19.31 28.52
N SER A 601 36.33 19.36 29.25
CA SER A 601 36.39 20.07 30.52
C SER A 601 36.45 21.57 30.20
N HIS A 602 35.36 22.29 30.43
CA HIS A 602 35.33 23.75 30.28
C HIS A 602 36.11 24.43 31.42
N GLY A 603 37.41 24.59 31.20
CA GLY A 603 38.23 25.64 31.80
C GLY A 603 38.63 26.63 30.71
N LEU A 604 37.88 27.71 30.54
CA LEU A 604 38.17 28.77 29.56
C LEU A 604 39.44 29.53 29.99
N SER A 605 40.54 29.35 29.25
CA SER A 605 41.71 30.22 29.38
C SER A 605 41.50 31.50 28.55
N LYS A 606 41.90 32.64 29.12
CA LYS A 606 41.69 34.01 28.59
C LYS A 606 42.35 34.28 27.20
N GLY A 607 43.06 33.30 26.62
CA GLY A 607 43.69 33.43 25.31
C GLY A 607 42.78 33.16 24.10
N ALA A 608 41.69 32.41 24.26
CA ALA A 608 40.80 32.04 23.15
C ALA A 608 39.81 33.15 22.73
N ILE A 609 39.58 34.14 23.60
CA ILE A 609 38.64 35.25 23.34
C ILE A 609 39.24 36.29 22.38
N ILE A 610 40.57 36.39 22.29
CA ILE A 610 41.25 37.38 21.43
C ILE A 610 41.31 36.91 19.95
N GLY A 611 41.29 35.60 19.70
CA GLY A 611 41.32 35.05 18.33
C GLY A 611 40.00 35.18 17.56
N ILE A 612 38.86 35.12 18.25
CA ILE A 612 37.52 35.15 17.63
C ILE A 612 37.16 36.58 17.19
N VAL A 613 37.60 37.61 17.92
CA VAL A 613 37.35 39.01 17.58
C VAL A 613 38.19 39.46 16.38
N ALA A 614 39.41 38.93 16.21
CA ALA A 614 40.25 39.22 15.06
C ALA A 614 39.77 38.54 13.76
N GLY A 615 39.22 37.32 13.85
CA GLY A 615 38.69 36.60 12.68
C GLY A 615 37.42 37.22 12.09
N LEU A 616 36.53 37.76 12.93
CA LEU A 616 35.29 38.41 12.49
C LEU A 616 35.54 39.78 11.81
N ALA A 617 36.58 40.50 12.21
CA ALA A 617 36.95 41.77 11.57
C ALA A 617 37.49 41.57 10.13
N ILE A 618 38.22 40.48 9.87
CA ILE A 618 38.77 40.17 8.55
C ILE A 618 37.66 39.72 7.59
N LEU A 619 36.69 38.94 8.06
CA LEU A 619 35.56 38.49 7.23
C LEU A 619 34.65 39.66 6.80
N ALA A 620 34.45 40.64 7.69
CA ALA A 620 33.67 41.84 7.36
C ALA A 620 34.34 42.71 6.27
N ILE A 621 35.67 42.79 6.25
CA ILE A 621 36.43 43.56 5.25
C ILE A 621 36.37 42.88 3.86
N VAL A 622 36.41 41.54 3.82
CA VAL A 622 36.31 40.77 2.56
C VAL A 622 34.91 40.86 1.95
N VAL A 623 33.86 40.81 2.77
CA VAL A 623 32.48 40.97 2.30
C VAL A 623 32.22 42.40 1.81
N PHE A 624 32.75 43.41 2.52
CA PHE A 624 32.56 44.81 2.14
C PHE A 624 33.29 45.19 0.83
N THR A 625 34.47 44.62 0.59
CA THR A 625 35.21 44.82 -0.67
C THR A 625 34.59 44.10 -1.86
N GLY A 626 34.00 42.91 -1.64
CA GLY A 626 33.25 42.19 -2.68
C GLY A 626 31.98 42.92 -3.13
N VAL A 627 31.25 43.53 -2.20
CA VAL A 627 30.03 44.31 -2.52
C VAL A 627 30.35 45.61 -3.27
N LEU A 628 31.44 46.31 -2.91
CA LEU A 628 31.88 47.52 -3.63
C LEU A 628 32.38 47.23 -5.06
N ALA A 629 33.00 46.07 -5.29
CA ALA A 629 33.39 45.64 -6.63
C ALA A 629 32.17 45.29 -7.51
N PHE A 630 31.15 44.64 -6.93
CA PHE A 630 29.91 44.31 -7.63
C PHE A 630 29.09 45.56 -8.00
N MET A 631 29.05 46.57 -7.13
CA MET A 631 28.34 47.83 -7.38
C MET A 631 29.02 48.72 -8.44
N ARG A 632 30.34 48.61 -8.65
CA ARG A 632 31.05 49.33 -9.73
C ARG A 632 30.85 48.72 -11.13
N SER A 633 30.41 47.46 -11.22
CA SER A 633 30.19 46.78 -12.51
C SER A 633 28.83 47.08 -13.17
N ARG A 634 27.89 47.74 -12.47
CA ARG A 634 26.53 48.03 -12.97
C ARG A 634 26.32 49.44 -13.55
N ASN A 635 27.36 50.25 -13.70
CA ASN A 635 27.23 51.66 -14.12
C ASN A 635 27.79 52.01 -15.51
N SER A 636 27.94 51.05 -16.41
CA SER A 636 28.30 51.30 -17.81
C SER A 636 27.33 50.59 -18.77
N GLY A 637 26.30 51.31 -19.21
CA GLY A 637 25.34 50.85 -20.22
C GLY A 637 24.13 51.78 -20.35
N ALA A 638 24.33 53.00 -20.84
CA ALA A 638 23.24 53.90 -21.22
C ALA A 638 22.73 53.55 -22.64
N PRO A 639 21.41 53.59 -22.92
CA PRO A 639 20.84 53.33 -24.25
C PRO A 639 20.74 54.61 -25.10
N SER A 640 20.76 54.46 -26.42
CA SER A 640 20.42 55.51 -27.39
C SER A 640 19.60 54.93 -28.57
N PRO A 641 18.83 55.76 -29.29
CA PRO A 641 17.49 55.41 -29.78
C PRO A 641 17.40 54.97 -31.25
N ALA A 642 16.20 54.49 -31.61
CA ALA A 642 15.75 53.94 -32.89
C ALA A 642 15.89 54.87 -34.12
N PRO A 643 15.63 54.32 -35.32
CA PRO A 643 14.57 54.93 -36.14
C PRO A 643 13.59 53.93 -36.79
N ALA A 644 12.45 54.51 -37.15
CA ALA A 644 11.24 53.89 -37.68
C ALA A 644 11.25 53.64 -39.20
N SER A 645 10.34 52.77 -39.67
CA SER A 645 9.61 52.97 -40.94
C SER A 645 8.28 52.20 -40.97
N SER A 646 7.33 52.79 -41.68
CA SER A 646 5.87 52.71 -41.58
C SER A 646 5.18 52.00 -42.76
N GLY A 647 3.91 51.62 -42.53
CA GLY A 647 2.84 51.51 -43.54
C GLY A 647 2.48 50.07 -43.92
N GLY A 648 1.23 49.62 -43.97
CA GLY A 648 -0.10 50.22 -43.87
C GLY A 648 -1.10 49.25 -44.54
N GLY A 649 -2.40 49.33 -44.21
CA GLY A 649 -3.46 48.79 -45.09
C GLY A 649 -4.54 47.92 -44.43
N PHE A 650 -5.76 48.43 -44.47
CA PHE A 650 -7.04 47.85 -44.06
C PHE A 650 -7.52 46.68 -44.95
N GLY A 651 -8.45 45.86 -44.43
CA GLY A 651 -9.33 45.01 -45.25
C GLY A 651 -10.27 44.10 -44.45
N GLN A 652 -11.55 44.46 -44.37
CA GLN A 652 -12.68 43.62 -43.93
C GLN A 652 -12.93 42.44 -44.89
N GLY A 653 -13.55 41.36 -44.39
CA GLY A 653 -14.20 40.36 -45.25
C GLY A 653 -14.80 39.19 -44.47
N ALA A 654 -16.11 39.20 -44.29
CA ALA A 654 -16.92 38.10 -43.75
C ALA A 654 -17.06 36.94 -44.75
N GLY A 655 -17.29 35.71 -44.27
CA GLY A 655 -17.78 34.60 -45.10
C GLY A 655 -17.66 33.20 -44.49
N TYR A 656 -18.73 32.72 -43.87
CA TYR A 656 -19.16 31.30 -43.95
C TYR A 656 -20.24 31.23 -45.07
N PRO A 657 -20.63 30.06 -45.66
CA PRO A 657 -20.48 28.68 -45.16
C PRO A 657 -20.24 27.56 -46.23
N THR A 658 -20.29 26.31 -45.73
CA THR A 658 -20.74 25.05 -46.36
C THR A 658 -19.80 24.13 -47.17
N THR A 659 -19.72 22.89 -46.65
CA THR A 659 -19.76 21.55 -47.29
C THR A 659 -18.75 21.17 -48.38
N GLY A 660 -17.97 20.12 -48.09
CA GLY A 660 -17.26 19.30 -49.08
C GLY A 660 -17.08 17.86 -48.57
N ARG A 661 -17.52 16.88 -49.36
CA ARG A 661 -17.51 15.43 -49.12
C ARG A 661 -16.40 14.79 -49.99
N TYR A 662 -15.54 13.95 -49.36
CA TYR A 662 -14.69 12.83 -49.89
C TYR A 662 -13.61 13.13 -50.95
N PRO A 663 -12.57 12.26 -51.18
CA PRO A 663 -12.34 10.85 -50.77
C PRO A 663 -11.01 10.60 -50.01
N GLY A 664 -10.84 9.61 -49.12
CA GLY A 664 -10.71 8.17 -49.42
C GLY A 664 -9.23 7.78 -49.65
N GLY A 665 -8.56 7.22 -48.64
CA GLY A 665 -7.24 6.58 -48.78
C GLY A 665 -6.38 6.56 -47.50
N ASP A 666 -6.23 5.37 -46.92
CA ASP A 666 -5.25 4.93 -45.91
C ASP A 666 -5.33 5.50 -44.49
N THR A 667 -6.37 5.09 -43.76
CA THR A 667 -6.38 5.09 -42.30
C THR A 667 -5.55 3.93 -41.77
N ALA A 668 -4.38 4.23 -41.20
CA ALA A 668 -3.80 3.40 -40.15
C ALA A 668 -4.79 3.40 -38.98
N GLU A 669 -5.45 2.28 -38.74
CA GLU A 669 -6.29 2.07 -37.56
C GLU A 669 -5.47 2.40 -36.31
N ALA A 670 -5.87 3.47 -35.62
CA ALA A 670 -5.51 3.69 -34.23
C ALA A 670 -6.14 2.55 -33.43
N ARG A 671 -5.40 1.45 -33.26
CA ARG A 671 -5.78 0.36 -32.37
C ARG A 671 -5.77 0.91 -30.94
N ALA A 672 -6.95 1.25 -30.44
CA ALA A 672 -7.18 1.35 -29.00
C ALA A 672 -6.77 0.00 -28.39
N SER A 673 -6.00 0.02 -27.30
CA SER A 673 -5.61 -1.20 -26.59
C SER A 673 -6.90 -1.85 -26.06
N GLU A 674 -7.23 -3.06 -26.52
CA GLU A 674 -8.36 -3.86 -26.00
C GLU A 674 -8.18 -4.28 -24.53
N ALA A 675 -7.07 -3.89 -23.89
CA ALA A 675 -6.80 -4.08 -22.47
C ALA A 675 -7.71 -3.27 -21.54
N PHE A 676 -8.39 -2.26 -22.07
CA PHE A 676 -9.51 -1.61 -21.42
C PHE A 676 -10.72 -1.83 -22.33
N MET A 677 -11.62 -2.73 -21.95
CA MET A 677 -12.86 -2.96 -22.67
C MET A 677 -13.67 -1.66 -22.72
N PRO A 678 -13.76 -0.95 -23.86
CA PRO A 678 -14.66 0.18 -23.97
C PRO A 678 -16.07 -0.38 -24.14
N LEU A 679 -17.03 0.04 -23.31
CA LEU A 679 -18.44 -0.11 -23.62
C LEU A 679 -18.72 0.66 -24.91
N HIS A 680 -18.80 -0.02 -26.05
CA HIS A 680 -19.44 0.53 -27.24
C HIS A 680 -20.91 0.80 -26.89
N GLY A 681 -21.30 2.07 -26.96
CA GLY A 681 -22.56 2.56 -26.42
C GLY A 681 -23.83 1.97 -27.06
N ASN A 682 -24.90 2.11 -26.28
CA ASN A 682 -26.32 1.99 -26.62
C ASN A 682 -26.98 0.60 -26.62
N HIS A 683 -26.96 -0.10 -25.48
CA HIS A 683 -28.05 -1.03 -25.14
C HIS A 683 -28.42 -0.93 -23.66
N SER A 684 -29.63 -0.44 -23.42
CA SER A 684 -30.25 -0.28 -22.11
C SER A 684 -30.38 -1.64 -21.40
N ALA A 685 -29.71 -1.81 -20.26
CA ALA A 685 -30.00 -2.92 -19.35
C ALA A 685 -31.21 -2.58 -18.48
N TYR A 686 -32.41 -2.65 -19.07
CA TYR A 686 -33.65 -2.78 -18.32
C TYR A 686 -34.03 -4.26 -18.29
N ASP A 687 -33.83 -4.89 -17.13
CA ASP A 687 -34.84 -5.60 -16.34
C ASP A 687 -34.21 -6.75 -15.53
N MET A 688 -33.95 -6.49 -14.24
CA MET A 688 -33.80 -7.52 -13.22
C MET A 688 -35.12 -7.60 -12.42
N GLN A 689 -36.20 -8.08 -13.04
CA GLN A 689 -37.37 -8.57 -12.32
C GLN A 689 -37.94 -9.85 -12.95
N GLN A 690 -38.00 -10.88 -12.10
CA GLN A 690 -38.93 -12.02 -12.09
C GLN A 690 -39.63 -12.43 -13.40
N VAL A 691 -39.35 -13.66 -13.84
CA VAL A 691 -40.36 -14.47 -14.54
C VAL A 691 -40.81 -15.59 -13.61
N HIS A 692 -41.92 -15.33 -12.92
CA HIS A 692 -42.89 -16.36 -12.57
C HIS A 692 -44.09 -16.15 -13.50
N SER A 693 -44.51 -17.19 -14.22
CA SER A 693 -45.88 -17.31 -14.71
C SER A 693 -46.26 -18.80 -14.88
N PRO A 694 -47.55 -19.14 -14.73
CA PRO A 694 -47.98 -20.42 -14.15
C PRO A 694 -48.59 -21.42 -15.16
N GLN A 695 -48.89 -22.63 -14.66
CA GLN A 695 -49.57 -23.80 -15.27
C GLN A 695 -48.60 -24.76 -16.00
N GLY A 696 -48.44 -26.05 -15.67
CA GLY A 696 -49.26 -27.08 -14.99
C GLY A 696 -48.43 -28.39 -14.83
N PRO A 697 -49.01 -29.51 -14.36
CA PRO A 697 -48.43 -30.29 -13.25
C PRO A 697 -47.64 -31.54 -13.65
N GLY A 698 -46.68 -31.92 -12.79
CA GLY A 698 -46.27 -33.31 -12.60
C GLY A 698 -44.76 -33.56 -12.67
N GLY A 699 -44.20 -34.09 -11.57
CA GLY A 699 -42.98 -34.90 -11.63
C GLY A 699 -41.84 -34.50 -10.69
N ALA A 700 -41.90 -35.02 -9.46
CA ALA A 700 -40.80 -35.43 -8.57
C ALA A 700 -39.55 -34.53 -8.43
N GLU A 701 -39.44 -33.87 -7.28
CA GLU A 701 -38.22 -33.24 -6.75
C GLU A 701 -37.14 -34.29 -6.43
N TYR A 702 -35.91 -34.00 -6.85
CA TYR A 702 -34.68 -34.67 -6.43
C TYR A 702 -34.09 -33.90 -5.25
N ASP A 703 -34.05 -34.55 -4.09
CA ASP A 703 -33.44 -34.07 -2.84
C ASP A 703 -32.03 -34.68 -2.70
N PRO A 704 -30.94 -33.88 -2.77
CA PRO A 704 -29.59 -34.40 -2.60
C PRO A 704 -29.10 -34.47 -1.14
N TYR A 705 -29.96 -34.32 -0.12
CA TYR A 705 -29.57 -34.55 1.28
C TYR A 705 -30.31 -35.75 1.88
N ARG A 706 -29.87 -36.96 1.52
CA ARG A 706 -30.25 -38.15 2.25
C ARG A 706 -29.05 -39.06 2.52
N ASP A 707 -28.66 -39.05 3.80
CA ASP A 707 -27.77 -39.98 4.48
C ASP A 707 -27.94 -41.43 4.05
N TYR A 708 -26.86 -42.22 4.12
CA TYR A 708 -26.90 -43.63 4.59
C TYR A 708 -25.48 -44.16 4.91
N PRO A 709 -25.35 -45.27 5.67
CA PRO A 709 -24.57 -45.27 6.88
C PRO A 709 -23.46 -46.35 6.90
N SER A 710 -22.69 -46.34 7.98
CA SER A 710 -21.86 -47.45 8.45
C SER A 710 -22.62 -48.78 8.56
N HIS A 711 -21.97 -49.89 8.19
CA HIS A 711 -21.84 -51.12 9.02
C HIS A 711 -21.06 -52.23 8.28
N ARG A 712 -19.82 -52.48 8.67
CA ARG A 712 -19.32 -53.69 9.36
C ARG A 712 -17.81 -53.64 9.51
#